data_AF-A0A1V5DG58-F1
#
_entry.id   AF-A0A1V5DG58-F1
#
_cell.length_a   1.000
_cell.length_b   1.000
_cell.length_c   1.000
_cell.angle_alpha   90.00
_cell.angle_beta   90.00
_cell.angle_gamma   90.00
#
_symmetry.space_group_name_H-M   'P 1'
#
loop_
_entity.id
_entity.type
_entity.pdbx_description
1 polymer ?
#
loop_
_entity_poly.entity_id
_entity_poly.type
_entity_poly.pdbx_seq_one_letter_code
_entity_poly.pdbx_strand_id
1 'polypeptide(L)'
;MGTMNYPTEMEFHISRQTRDRYHFGESLFILSGNVIFADFRAARVFVQKINEKRDLIRFPEQALKTGQLISMGLIDEILHYVVQLYRQEIDAHAIERALDCLYETLGREKVLRVLHAFTEEFPPVAVYRQGVSPREYLEGKTGDTLNVHIALEEMLLLWLANMNPAFSPFTELFDDSNLKRDTAYLAVIGALRTFFDNEPPFGPFSQNLVEMLRSPAVAVPHSLPGQLDYIREHWGFRLGRYLYRLLSSLDLIKEEEKITFLGPGPTEVYRFKGLELEAEHFSPDREWMPRLVLMAKNIYVWLDQLSKKYGRFINKLNEIPDEELDLLNRRGFSGLWLIGVWERSPASQKIKQLCGNPEAVPSAYSLFDYRIATDLGGEDAYRDFKDRSWKRGIRLASDMVPNHVGIYSRWAVEHPDWFVSLDHNPYPWYTYGGPDLSPDGRVGIYIEDHYYNCTDAAVVFKRFDRLSGSERYVYHGNDGTSMPWNDTAQLNYLNPEMREAMIRTILHVARKFPVIRFDAAMTLTKKHFQRLWFPEPGTGGAVPTRAGHGLRRQEFDRLMPKEFWREVVDRVAEEAPDTLLLAEAFWLLEGYFVRTLGMHRVYNSAFMNMLRDEDNAKYRAVMKNTLEFDPEVLRRFVNFMNNPDERTAVDQFGKENKYFGVCILMATLPGLPMFGHGQIEGFAEKYGMEYRKAYWDEQPDFHLIQRHEREIFPLLHRRYLFAGVDNFLLFDFFTSDGYVNEDVFAYSNRYGDEHGLVAYHNKNGTAAGWIRSSVAYSVKVGGNGARELTQKTLGKGLGISPDTGCFTIFRDHLTNLEFIRESKELCEKGIFVELGPYQYHVFLDFRQIQDNEQHHYDHLTTYLNGRGVPSIEDALREIFLQPIHYAFETLFDQSLLRWLLDTRMALAKKKIETTPQDLLREVEQKSLNLLREIREYTQGTGNVEWIASGITRMVSTVTAFDSLKEHLAARSPDISGKIMSGLESDSGPTLLALYGWVLIHSLGRVVSEGGDVQETSRSWIDEWSFGRLVSDAFADLGFDQYSVSRAMIIIKTFTAHQSWHKGKVIADAHDILVSFLQDSEVQRLLDVNRHLDILWFNKEGFETLLAWMLLTASIRIEGDPSIAPEERDREIDAVHGIVAALHNAFEKSDYQIEKLLDSLKNESGTPAVTD
;
A
#
# COMPACT_ATOMS: atom_id res chain seq x y z
N MET A 1 -31.06 61.79 19.20
CA MET A 1 -31.97 61.17 20.19
C MET A 1 -33.20 60.68 19.44
N GLY A 2 -33.14 59.47 18.90
CA GLY A 2 -34.32 58.74 18.44
C GLY A 2 -34.67 57.75 19.53
N THR A 3 -35.89 57.79 20.03
CA THR A 3 -36.43 56.83 21.00
C THR A 3 -36.35 55.42 20.40
N MET A 4 -35.53 54.55 20.98
CA MET A 4 -35.63 53.12 20.71
C MET A 4 -36.98 52.65 21.27
N ASN A 5 -37.96 52.37 20.40
CA ASN A 5 -39.17 51.66 20.79
C ASN A 5 -38.76 50.24 21.21
N TYR A 6 -38.95 49.90 22.48
CA TYR A 6 -38.80 48.54 22.95
C TYR A 6 -39.90 47.67 22.33
N PRO A 7 -39.59 46.49 21.75
CA PRO A 7 -40.60 45.54 21.30
C PRO A 7 -41.45 45.05 22.47
N THR A 8 -42.76 44.95 22.22
CA THR A 8 -43.74 44.34 23.14
C THR A 8 -43.35 42.90 23.47
N GLU A 9 -43.29 42.56 24.76
CA GLU A 9 -43.13 41.18 25.23
C GLU A 9 -44.33 40.31 24.82
N MET A 10 -44.12 39.35 23.92
CA MET A 10 -45.10 38.32 23.52
C MET A 10 -44.60 36.93 23.96
N GLU A 11 -45.50 35.96 24.14
CA GLU A 11 -45.16 34.63 24.65
C GLU A 11 -45.88 33.56 23.82
N PHE A 12 -45.16 32.50 23.44
CA PHE A 12 -45.76 31.39 22.69
C PHE A 12 -46.95 30.78 23.45
N HIS A 13 -48.11 30.70 22.80
CA HIS A 13 -49.35 30.21 23.39
C HIS A 13 -49.28 28.70 23.68
N ILE A 14 -49.19 28.34 24.96
CA ILE A 14 -49.21 26.95 25.46
C ILE A 14 -50.41 26.77 26.37
N SER A 15 -51.20 25.72 26.11
CA SER A 15 -52.40 25.42 26.88
C SER A 15 -52.09 25.26 28.38
N ARG A 16 -52.97 25.82 29.22
CA ARG A 16 -52.91 25.68 30.68
C ARG A 16 -52.84 24.21 31.11
N GLN A 17 -53.65 23.37 30.47
CA GLN A 17 -53.71 21.93 30.73
C GLN A 17 -52.35 21.26 30.54
N THR A 18 -51.62 21.62 29.49
CA THR A 18 -50.27 21.11 29.23
C THR A 18 -49.27 21.63 30.27
N ARG A 19 -49.29 22.93 30.59
CA ARG A 19 -48.40 23.50 31.63
C ARG A 19 -48.58 22.79 32.97
N ASP A 20 -49.83 22.54 33.36
CA ASP A 20 -50.20 21.80 34.58
C ASP A 20 -49.78 20.33 34.50
N ARG A 21 -50.06 19.66 33.37
CA ARG A 21 -49.74 18.23 33.15
C ARG A 21 -48.26 17.95 33.24
N TYR A 22 -47.39 18.81 32.74
CA TYR A 22 -45.94 18.59 32.71
C TYR A 22 -45.16 19.36 33.78
N HIS A 23 -45.86 20.06 34.68
CA HIS A 23 -45.26 20.89 35.75
C HIS A 23 -44.17 21.81 35.20
N PHE A 24 -44.52 22.59 34.18
CA PHE A 24 -43.61 23.52 33.51
C PHE A 24 -44.06 24.96 33.77
N GLY A 25 -43.38 25.64 34.70
CA GLY A 25 -43.73 26.98 35.18
C GLY A 25 -42.94 28.13 34.53
N GLU A 26 -42.07 27.84 33.57
CA GLU A 26 -41.24 28.81 32.86
C GLU A 26 -41.83 29.15 31.48
N SER A 27 -41.29 30.18 30.81
CA SER A 27 -41.61 30.42 29.40
C SER A 27 -40.63 29.64 28.52
N LEU A 28 -41.12 28.93 27.50
CA LEU A 28 -40.26 28.30 26.49
C LEU A 28 -39.68 29.34 25.51
N PHE A 29 -40.43 30.41 25.25
CA PHE A 29 -40.13 31.45 24.27
C PHE A 29 -40.64 32.80 24.77
N ILE A 30 -39.76 33.81 24.92
CA ILE A 30 -40.12 35.19 25.31
C ILE A 30 -39.67 36.15 24.21
N LEU A 31 -40.59 36.96 23.69
CA LEU A 31 -40.35 37.97 22.64
C LEU A 31 -40.11 39.37 23.25
N SER A 32 -39.09 39.57 24.09
CA SER A 32 -38.89 40.86 24.81
C SER A 32 -38.16 41.95 24.02
N GLY A 33 -37.85 41.73 22.74
CA GLY A 33 -37.06 42.68 21.95
C GLY A 33 -35.60 42.85 22.37
N ASN A 34 -35.26 42.52 23.61
CA ASN A 34 -33.93 42.28 24.14
C ASN A 34 -33.69 40.76 24.23
N VAL A 35 -33.03 40.26 23.19
CA VAL A 35 -32.28 38.99 23.06
C VAL A 35 -32.08 38.16 24.35
N ILE A 36 -32.94 37.14 24.62
CA ILE A 36 -32.72 36.06 25.63
C ILE A 36 -33.50 34.79 25.21
N PHE A 37 -32.99 33.99 24.25
CA PHE A 37 -32.52 32.57 24.34
C PHE A 37 -33.56 31.50 23.99
N ALA A 38 -33.30 30.72 22.92
CA ALA A 38 -33.75 29.33 22.87
C ALA A 38 -32.76 28.55 23.73
N ASP A 39 -33.10 28.31 24.99
CA ASP A 39 -32.30 27.42 25.83
C ASP A 39 -32.52 25.98 25.31
N PHE A 40 -31.58 25.50 24.49
CA PHE A 40 -31.57 24.12 23.98
C PHE A 40 -31.70 23.10 25.12
N ARG A 41 -31.22 23.44 26.33
CA ARG A 41 -31.37 22.60 27.52
C ARG A 41 -32.81 22.62 28.02
N ALA A 42 -33.43 23.78 28.19
CA ALA A 42 -34.84 23.88 28.60
C ALA A 42 -35.76 23.14 27.61
N ALA A 43 -35.49 23.25 26.31
CA ALA A 43 -36.22 22.52 25.26
C ALA A 43 -36.04 20.99 25.39
N ARG A 44 -34.80 20.50 25.59
CA ARG A 44 -34.53 19.07 25.82
C ARG A 44 -35.24 18.54 27.07
N VAL A 45 -35.17 19.28 28.18
CA VAL A 45 -35.84 18.92 29.43
C VAL A 45 -37.35 18.88 29.25
N PHE A 46 -37.94 19.83 28.51
CA PHE A 46 -39.37 19.85 28.25
C PHE A 46 -39.82 18.68 27.36
N VAL A 47 -39.10 18.39 26.27
CA VAL A 47 -39.35 17.22 25.41
C VAL A 47 -39.23 15.92 26.20
N GLN A 48 -38.23 15.80 27.08
CA GLN A 48 -38.09 14.64 27.97
C GLN A 48 -39.32 14.47 28.86
N LYS A 49 -39.77 15.51 29.57
CA LYS A 49 -40.96 15.44 30.44
C LYS A 49 -42.22 15.01 29.67
N ILE A 50 -42.34 15.39 28.40
CA ILE A 50 -43.45 14.93 27.54
C ILE A 50 -43.28 13.44 27.22
N ASN A 51 -42.10 13.05 26.74
CA ASN A 51 -41.79 11.68 26.34
C ASN A 51 -41.89 10.67 27.51
N GLU A 52 -41.51 11.06 28.75
CA GLU A 52 -41.64 10.25 29.96
C GLU A 52 -43.10 9.87 30.31
N LYS A 53 -44.08 10.68 29.87
CA LYS A 53 -45.50 10.43 30.10
C LYS A 53 -46.20 9.78 28.90
N ARG A 54 -45.49 9.50 27.80
CA ARG A 54 -45.99 8.80 26.61
C ARG A 54 -45.61 7.31 26.67
N ASP A 55 -46.44 6.44 26.08
CA ASP A 55 -46.14 5.00 25.96
C ASP A 55 -45.20 4.74 24.76
N LEU A 56 -43.93 5.12 24.92
CA LEU A 56 -42.92 4.96 23.88
C LEU A 56 -42.41 3.52 23.73
N ILE A 57 -42.79 2.62 24.64
CA ILE A 57 -42.44 1.19 24.56
C ILE A 57 -43.28 0.51 23.47
N ARG A 58 -44.57 0.85 23.40
CA ARG A 58 -45.49 0.29 22.38
C ARG A 58 -45.58 1.16 21.13
N PHE A 59 -45.31 2.45 21.24
CA PHE A 59 -45.42 3.44 20.17
C PHE A 59 -44.18 4.36 20.12
N PRO A 60 -42.99 3.85 19.79
CA PRO A 60 -41.75 4.63 19.76
C PRO A 60 -41.81 5.81 18.76
N GLU A 61 -42.63 5.70 17.71
CA GLU A 61 -42.89 6.76 16.73
C GLU A 61 -43.59 8.01 17.32
N GLN A 62 -44.16 7.91 18.52
CA GLN A 62 -44.76 9.04 19.23
C GLN A 62 -43.74 9.88 20.01
N ALA A 63 -42.45 9.52 20.00
CA ALA A 63 -41.40 10.28 20.66
C ALA A 63 -41.21 11.64 19.96
N LEU A 64 -41.29 12.71 20.74
CA LEU A 64 -40.98 14.05 20.25
C LEU A 64 -39.47 14.26 20.23
N LYS A 65 -38.99 14.99 19.22
CA LYS A 65 -37.59 15.41 19.11
C LYS A 65 -37.42 16.89 19.50
N THR A 66 -36.24 17.27 20.00
CA THR A 66 -35.99 18.65 20.46
C THR A 66 -35.92 19.62 19.29
N GLY A 67 -35.28 19.23 18.19
CA GLY A 67 -35.20 20.01 16.96
C GLY A 67 -36.58 20.31 16.38
N GLN A 68 -37.54 19.39 16.48
CA GLN A 68 -38.92 19.62 16.07
C GLN A 68 -39.61 20.70 16.92
N LEU A 69 -39.50 20.63 18.26
CA LEU A 69 -40.07 21.64 19.16
C LEU A 69 -39.47 23.03 18.92
N ILE A 70 -38.15 23.10 18.76
CA ILE A 70 -37.45 24.37 18.49
C ILE A 70 -37.81 24.92 17.12
N SER A 71 -37.98 24.06 16.12
CA SER A 71 -38.43 24.49 14.78
C SER A 71 -39.82 25.10 14.82
N MET A 72 -40.74 24.46 15.56
CA MET A 72 -42.09 24.96 15.75
C MET A 72 -42.09 26.33 16.42
N GLY A 73 -41.38 26.48 17.54
CA GLY A 73 -41.27 27.77 18.24
C GLY A 73 -40.56 28.85 17.43
N LEU A 74 -39.57 28.49 16.60
CA LEU A 74 -38.91 29.43 15.71
C LEU A 74 -39.81 29.87 14.55
N ILE A 75 -40.60 28.96 13.98
CA ILE A 75 -41.59 29.32 12.95
C ILE A 75 -42.55 30.36 13.55
N ASP A 76 -43.09 30.10 14.72
CA ASP A 76 -43.97 31.04 15.42
C ASP A 76 -43.30 32.40 15.71
N GLU A 77 -42.06 32.40 16.20
CA GLU A 77 -41.28 33.63 16.43
C GLU A 77 -41.12 34.45 15.15
N ILE A 78 -40.87 33.78 14.02
CA ILE A 78 -40.78 34.42 12.71
C ILE A 78 -42.15 34.94 12.24
N LEU A 79 -43.25 34.24 12.52
CA LEU A 79 -44.60 34.71 12.19
C LEU A 79 -44.94 36.00 12.96
N HIS A 80 -44.65 36.08 14.26
CA HIS A 80 -44.78 37.32 15.03
C HIS A 80 -43.93 38.46 14.45
N TYR A 81 -42.68 38.16 14.08
CA TYR A 81 -41.81 39.16 13.47
C TYR A 81 -42.35 39.65 12.11
N VAL A 82 -42.95 38.77 11.30
CA VAL A 82 -43.62 39.14 10.05
C VAL A 82 -44.83 40.04 10.30
N VAL A 83 -45.64 39.78 11.33
CA VAL A 83 -46.74 40.67 11.75
C VAL A 83 -46.21 42.03 12.22
N GLN A 84 -45.09 42.04 12.96
CA GLN A 84 -44.44 43.27 13.38
C GLN A 84 -43.92 44.09 12.18
N LEU A 85 -43.28 43.44 11.21
CA LEU A 85 -42.81 44.12 9.99
C LEU A 85 -43.98 44.68 9.18
N TYR A 86 -45.09 43.95 9.07
CA TYR A 86 -46.30 44.46 8.44
C TYR A 86 -46.79 45.76 9.11
N ARG A 87 -46.81 45.79 10.44
CA ARG A 87 -47.19 46.98 11.21
C ARG A 87 -46.20 48.14 11.04
N GLN A 88 -44.92 47.85 10.84
CA GLN A 88 -43.90 48.89 10.66
C GLN A 88 -43.86 49.45 9.24
N GLU A 89 -44.01 48.59 8.23
CA GLU A 89 -43.83 48.96 6.82
C GLU A 89 -45.14 49.37 6.13
N ILE A 90 -46.28 48.82 6.56
CA ILE A 90 -47.58 48.97 5.87
C ILE A 90 -48.59 49.76 6.71
N ASP A 91 -48.95 49.26 7.90
CA ASP A 91 -49.93 49.94 8.76
C ASP A 91 -49.72 49.68 10.27
N ALA A 92 -49.32 50.72 10.99
CA ALA A 92 -49.07 50.69 12.43
C ALA A 92 -50.32 50.35 13.28
N HIS A 93 -51.52 50.63 12.75
CA HIS A 93 -52.80 50.42 13.43
C HIS A 93 -53.56 49.19 12.94
N ALA A 94 -52.94 48.30 12.16
CA ALA A 94 -53.62 47.16 11.52
C ALA A 94 -54.39 46.26 12.52
N ILE A 95 -53.79 45.94 13.68
CA ILE A 95 -54.42 45.10 14.71
C ILE A 95 -55.54 45.83 15.46
N GLU A 96 -55.40 47.15 15.65
CA GLU A 96 -56.43 48.00 16.26
C GLU A 96 -57.66 48.09 15.35
N ARG A 97 -57.46 48.37 14.05
CA ARG A 97 -58.54 48.39 13.04
C ARG A 97 -59.19 47.01 12.87
N ALA A 98 -58.41 45.93 12.95
CA ALA A 98 -58.94 44.57 12.93
C ALA A 98 -59.86 44.33 14.13
N LEU A 99 -59.47 44.77 15.34
CA LEU A 99 -60.29 44.63 16.54
C LEU A 99 -61.59 45.46 16.46
N ASP A 100 -61.51 46.70 15.97
CA ASP A 100 -62.68 47.55 15.77
C ASP A 100 -63.66 46.94 14.76
N CYS A 101 -63.15 46.43 13.63
CA CYS A 101 -63.95 45.71 12.63
C CYS A 101 -64.66 44.48 13.23
N LEU A 102 -63.99 43.74 14.11
CA LEU A 102 -64.59 42.62 14.84
C LEU A 102 -65.70 43.08 15.80
N TYR A 103 -65.52 44.21 16.49
CA TYR A 103 -66.54 44.78 17.36
C TYR A 103 -67.78 45.23 16.59
N GLU A 104 -67.60 45.83 15.41
CA GLU A 104 -68.70 46.23 14.53
C GLU A 104 -69.44 45.02 13.94
N THR A 105 -68.70 43.99 13.52
CA THR A 105 -69.27 42.84 12.80
C THR A 105 -69.92 41.81 13.72
N LEU A 106 -69.30 41.49 14.86
CA LEU A 106 -69.71 40.39 15.75
C LEU A 106 -70.29 40.86 17.09
N GLY A 107 -70.10 42.14 17.43
CA GLY A 107 -70.50 42.73 18.71
C GLY A 107 -69.42 42.62 19.79
N ARG A 108 -69.15 43.74 20.46
CA ARG A 108 -68.07 43.89 21.45
C ARG A 108 -68.07 42.84 22.57
N GLU A 109 -69.24 42.52 23.15
CA GLU A 109 -69.33 41.53 24.23
C GLU A 109 -68.93 40.13 23.77
N LYS A 110 -69.27 39.73 22.54
CA LYS A 110 -68.92 38.40 22.02
C LYS A 110 -67.42 38.29 21.77
N VAL A 111 -66.80 39.33 21.21
CA VAL A 111 -65.35 39.37 20.96
C VAL A 111 -64.55 39.35 22.27
N LEU A 112 -64.95 40.17 23.26
CA LEU A 112 -64.29 40.17 24.58
C LEU A 112 -64.44 38.83 25.31
N ARG A 113 -65.59 38.16 25.19
CA ARG A 113 -65.79 36.82 25.77
C ARG A 113 -64.85 35.78 25.17
N VAL A 114 -64.62 35.82 23.86
CA VAL A 114 -63.66 34.93 23.17
C VAL A 114 -62.24 35.21 23.66
N LEU A 115 -61.81 36.48 23.70
CA LEU A 115 -60.46 36.85 24.16
C LEU A 115 -60.21 36.50 25.64
N HIS A 116 -61.25 36.60 26.48
CA HIS A 116 -61.18 36.15 27.88
C HIS A 116 -60.98 34.64 27.97
N ALA A 117 -61.81 33.85 27.26
CA ALA A 117 -61.68 32.39 27.24
C ALA A 117 -60.32 31.95 26.67
N PHE A 118 -59.83 32.63 25.62
CA PHE A 118 -58.48 32.41 25.09
C PHE A 118 -57.41 32.65 26.16
N THR A 119 -57.48 33.78 26.88
CA THR A 119 -56.50 34.12 27.94
C THR A 119 -56.58 33.18 29.15
N GLU A 120 -57.72 32.54 29.39
CA GLU A 120 -57.87 31.52 30.42
C GLU A 120 -57.26 30.18 30.02
N GLU A 121 -57.52 29.73 28.79
CA GLU A 121 -57.06 28.45 28.23
C GLU A 121 -55.59 28.47 27.80
N PHE A 122 -55.13 29.60 27.27
CA PHE A 122 -53.75 29.87 26.84
C PHE A 122 -53.18 31.06 27.62
N PRO A 123 -52.98 30.92 28.94
CA PRO A 123 -52.59 32.04 29.78
C PRO A 123 -51.13 32.46 29.54
N PRO A 124 -50.87 33.78 29.39
CA PRO A 124 -49.52 34.32 29.58
C PRO A 124 -48.97 33.93 30.96
N VAL A 125 -47.65 33.86 31.12
CA VAL A 125 -46.99 33.39 32.35
C VAL A 125 -47.46 34.17 33.59
N ALA A 126 -47.68 35.48 33.45
CA ALA A 126 -48.22 36.32 34.53
C ALA A 126 -49.61 35.89 35.02
N VAL A 127 -50.47 35.44 34.09
CA VAL A 127 -51.82 34.91 34.39
C VAL A 127 -51.73 33.47 34.88
N TYR A 128 -50.82 32.66 34.34
CA TYR A 128 -50.62 31.27 34.74
C TYR A 128 -50.11 31.14 36.19
N ARG A 129 -49.12 31.97 36.57
CA ARG A 129 -48.55 32.03 37.93
C ARG A 129 -49.46 32.72 38.95
N GLN A 130 -50.70 33.04 38.59
CA GLN A 130 -51.68 33.73 39.42
C GLN A 130 -51.24 35.15 39.87
N GLY A 131 -50.39 35.82 39.09
CA GLY A 131 -49.94 37.18 39.37
C GLY A 131 -50.95 38.26 38.99
N VAL A 132 -51.80 38.01 37.98
CA VAL A 132 -52.86 38.90 37.48
C VAL A 132 -54.03 38.04 36.97
N SER A 133 -55.28 38.47 37.11
CA SER A 133 -56.44 37.75 36.54
C SER A 133 -56.53 37.94 35.01
N PRO A 134 -57.16 37.01 34.25
CA PRO A 134 -57.34 37.15 32.80
C PRO A 134 -57.99 38.47 32.37
N ARG A 135 -58.95 38.95 33.16
CA ARG A 135 -59.64 40.22 32.93
C ARG A 135 -58.74 41.43 33.15
N GLU A 136 -58.03 41.45 34.29
CA GLU A 136 -57.05 42.52 34.58
C GLU A 136 -55.91 42.54 33.57
N TYR A 137 -55.51 41.36 33.05
CA TYR A 137 -54.53 41.27 31.99
C TYR A 137 -55.03 41.93 30.70
N LEU A 138 -56.23 41.58 30.21
CA LEU A 138 -56.79 42.12 28.97
C LEU A 138 -57.06 43.64 29.03
N GLU A 139 -57.40 44.17 30.21
CA GLU A 139 -57.57 45.61 30.45
C GLU A 139 -56.23 46.37 30.59
N GLY A 140 -55.12 45.64 30.71
CA GLY A 140 -53.77 46.16 30.88
C GLY A 140 -52.98 46.43 29.59
N LYS A 141 -51.69 46.70 29.77
CA LYS A 141 -50.70 46.90 28.72
C LYS A 141 -49.40 46.16 29.06
N THR A 142 -48.74 45.65 28.03
CA THR A 142 -47.39 45.09 28.11
C THR A 142 -46.51 45.92 27.18
N GLY A 143 -45.48 46.57 27.74
CA GLY A 143 -44.78 47.65 27.06
C GLY A 143 -45.74 48.77 26.61
N ASP A 144 -45.66 49.16 25.34
CA ASP A 144 -46.55 50.18 24.75
C ASP A 144 -47.82 49.61 24.10
N THR A 145 -48.03 48.29 24.11
CA THR A 145 -49.16 47.64 23.43
C THR A 145 -50.25 47.22 24.41
N LEU A 146 -51.52 47.45 24.03
CA LEU A 146 -52.68 46.96 24.76
C LEU A 146 -52.74 45.43 24.73
N ASN A 147 -52.93 44.80 25.88
CA ASN A 147 -52.95 43.34 25.99
C ASN A 147 -54.08 42.68 25.20
N VAL A 148 -55.17 43.40 24.95
CA VAL A 148 -56.24 42.97 24.05
C VAL A 148 -55.76 42.81 22.59
N HIS A 149 -54.82 43.65 22.13
CA HIS A 149 -54.21 43.51 20.79
C HIS A 149 -53.26 42.32 20.75
N ILE A 150 -52.51 42.09 21.84
CA ILE A 150 -51.63 40.92 21.99
C ILE A 150 -52.46 39.63 21.94
N ALA A 151 -53.54 39.56 22.72
CA ALA A 151 -54.43 38.40 22.73
C ALA A 151 -55.09 38.15 21.36
N LEU A 152 -55.40 39.21 20.60
CA LEU A 152 -55.95 39.08 19.25
C LEU A 152 -54.93 38.50 18.26
N GLU A 153 -53.69 38.96 18.31
CA GLU A 153 -52.58 38.46 17.49
C GLU A 153 -52.25 37.00 17.81
N GLU A 154 -52.08 36.67 19.10
CA GLU A 154 -51.82 35.31 19.58
C GLU A 154 -52.95 34.33 19.19
N MET A 155 -54.21 34.77 19.25
CA MET A 155 -55.35 33.95 18.83
C MET A 155 -55.34 33.68 17.32
N LEU A 156 -54.86 34.62 16.50
CA LEU A 156 -54.67 34.39 15.06
C LEU A 156 -53.54 33.38 14.82
N LEU A 157 -52.43 33.47 15.55
CA LEU A 157 -51.34 32.50 15.43
C LEU A 157 -51.70 31.12 15.98
N LEU A 158 -52.52 31.03 17.04
CA LEU A 158 -53.10 29.76 17.51
C LEU A 158 -53.88 29.05 16.41
N TRP A 159 -54.67 29.81 15.64
CA TRP A 159 -55.38 29.26 14.50
C TRP A 159 -54.42 28.77 13.41
N LEU A 160 -53.36 29.52 13.11
CA LEU A 160 -52.33 29.13 12.14
C LEU A 160 -51.57 27.87 12.57
N ALA A 161 -51.23 27.74 13.85
CA ALA A 161 -50.61 26.55 14.43
C ALA A 161 -51.48 25.31 14.25
N ASN A 162 -52.79 25.41 14.53
CA ASN A 162 -53.76 24.33 14.31
C ASN A 162 -54.00 23.99 12.83
N MET A 163 -53.75 24.93 11.91
CA MET A 163 -53.85 24.71 10.47
C MET A 163 -52.56 24.17 9.84
N ASN A 164 -51.46 24.08 10.58
CA ASN A 164 -50.19 23.57 10.11
C ASN A 164 -50.08 22.06 10.34
N PRO A 165 -50.14 21.20 9.30
CA PRO A 165 -50.13 19.75 9.50
C PRO A 165 -48.84 19.23 10.14
N ALA A 166 -47.72 19.94 9.95
CA ALA A 166 -46.42 19.60 10.54
C ALA A 166 -46.39 19.78 12.07
N PHE A 167 -47.33 20.56 12.63
CA PHE A 167 -47.43 20.78 14.08
C PHE A 167 -48.21 19.64 14.77
N SER A 168 -48.87 18.75 14.04
CA SER A 168 -49.74 17.69 14.59
C SER A 168 -49.16 16.85 15.75
N PRO A 169 -47.84 16.51 15.83
CA PRO A 169 -47.29 15.80 16.99
C PRO A 169 -47.38 16.58 18.32
N PHE A 170 -47.56 17.90 18.22
CA PHE A 170 -47.60 18.86 19.32
C PHE A 170 -49.02 19.39 19.62
N THR A 171 -50.07 18.78 19.04
CA THR A 171 -51.46 19.26 19.17
C THR A 171 -51.89 19.54 20.62
N GLU A 172 -51.39 18.78 21.60
CA GLU A 172 -51.68 19.00 23.03
C GLU A 172 -51.22 20.38 23.56
N LEU A 173 -50.25 21.02 22.91
CA LEU A 173 -49.77 22.34 23.28
C LEU A 173 -50.75 23.46 22.88
N PHE A 174 -51.52 23.27 21.81
CA PHE A 174 -52.33 24.32 21.17
C PHE A 174 -53.76 23.87 20.79
N ASP A 175 -54.30 22.82 21.42
CA ASP A 175 -55.66 22.33 21.14
C ASP A 175 -56.74 23.39 21.45
N ASP A 176 -57.39 23.89 20.40
CA ASP A 176 -58.41 24.94 20.45
C ASP A 176 -59.86 24.40 20.43
N SER A 177 -60.05 23.10 20.70
CA SER A 177 -61.35 22.43 20.63
C SER A 177 -62.42 23.05 21.55
N ASN A 178 -62.03 23.50 22.75
CA ASN A 178 -62.96 24.16 23.68
C ASN A 178 -63.35 25.56 23.18
N LEU A 179 -62.40 26.36 22.69
CA LEU A 179 -62.68 27.65 22.06
C LEU A 179 -63.65 27.52 20.87
N LYS A 180 -63.48 26.48 20.03
CA LYS A 180 -64.38 26.18 18.89
C LYS A 180 -65.79 25.81 19.32
N ARG A 181 -65.94 25.07 20.43
CA ARG A 181 -67.23 24.57 20.92
C ARG A 181 -68.00 25.63 21.72
N ASP A 182 -67.28 26.38 22.57
CA ASP A 182 -67.87 27.13 23.67
C ASP A 182 -67.89 28.66 23.42
N THR A 183 -67.27 29.13 22.32
CA THR A 183 -67.15 30.57 22.01
C THR A 183 -67.39 30.90 20.52
N ALA A 184 -67.37 32.19 20.17
CA ALA A 184 -67.47 32.66 18.78
C ALA A 184 -66.12 32.66 18.02
N TYR A 185 -65.12 31.90 18.48
CA TYR A 185 -63.75 31.87 17.97
C TYR A 185 -63.65 31.71 16.44
N LEU A 186 -64.34 30.74 15.83
CA LEU A 186 -64.30 30.55 14.37
C LEU A 186 -64.91 31.72 13.58
N ALA A 187 -65.93 32.39 14.15
CA ALA A 187 -66.51 33.57 13.53
C ALA A 187 -65.54 34.76 13.60
N VAL A 188 -64.79 34.90 14.70
CA VAL A 188 -63.73 35.90 14.86
C VAL A 188 -62.60 35.68 13.85
N ILE A 189 -62.09 34.44 13.71
CA ILE A 189 -61.06 34.10 12.72
C ILE A 189 -61.56 34.34 11.28
N GLY A 190 -62.81 33.97 10.98
CA GLY A 190 -63.41 34.21 9.66
C GLY A 190 -63.45 35.70 9.31
N ALA A 191 -63.87 36.55 10.25
CA ALA A 191 -63.91 38.00 10.07
C ALA A 191 -62.50 38.63 9.97
N LEU A 192 -61.51 38.15 10.75
CA LEU A 192 -60.11 38.58 10.62
C LEU A 192 -59.54 38.30 9.23
N ARG A 193 -59.84 37.14 8.64
CA ARG A 193 -59.40 36.81 7.28
C ARG A 193 -60.00 37.77 6.25
N THR A 194 -61.32 37.99 6.31
CA THR A 194 -61.99 38.95 5.42
C THR A 194 -61.49 40.38 5.59
N PHE A 195 -61.09 40.78 6.80
CA PHE A 195 -60.43 42.06 7.03
C PHE A 195 -59.10 42.13 6.27
N PHE A 196 -58.19 41.17 6.49
CA PHE A 196 -56.86 41.20 5.84
C PHE A 196 -56.90 40.97 4.32
N ASP A 197 -57.94 40.33 3.77
CA ASP A 197 -58.14 40.22 2.31
C ASP A 197 -58.31 41.60 1.62
N ASN A 198 -58.75 42.61 2.38
CA ASN A 198 -58.98 43.98 1.89
C ASN A 198 -57.85 44.96 2.27
N GLU A 199 -56.83 44.50 2.99
CA GLU A 199 -55.69 45.31 3.42
C GLU A 199 -54.52 45.23 2.41
N PRO A 200 -53.57 46.20 2.39
CA PRO A 200 -52.49 46.20 1.42
C PRO A 200 -51.62 44.93 1.50
N PRO A 201 -51.20 44.38 0.34
CA PRO A 201 -50.36 43.19 0.30
C PRO A 201 -48.93 43.44 0.82
N PHE A 202 -48.27 42.37 1.26
CA PHE A 202 -46.97 42.38 1.91
C PHE A 202 -46.12 41.15 1.50
N GLY A 203 -44.80 41.24 1.74
CA GLY A 203 -43.87 40.14 1.47
C GLY A 203 -43.36 40.02 0.03
N PRO A 204 -42.50 39.03 -0.25
CA PRO A 204 -41.81 38.84 -1.54
C PRO A 204 -42.74 38.55 -2.72
N PHE A 205 -43.93 38.00 -2.44
CA PHE A 205 -44.92 37.60 -3.45
C PHE A 205 -46.15 38.52 -3.48
N SER A 206 -46.13 39.65 -2.76
CA SER A 206 -47.25 40.60 -2.66
C SER A 206 -48.59 39.93 -2.28
N GLN A 207 -48.60 39.20 -1.17
CA GLN A 207 -49.77 38.47 -0.66
C GLN A 207 -50.41 39.21 0.52
N ASN A 208 -51.66 38.90 0.88
CA ASN A 208 -52.20 39.43 2.14
C ASN A 208 -51.45 38.82 3.35
N LEU A 209 -51.53 39.49 4.51
CA LEU A 209 -50.76 39.10 5.70
C LEU A 209 -51.04 37.64 6.12
N VAL A 210 -52.30 37.20 6.11
CA VAL A 210 -52.69 35.85 6.53
C VAL A 210 -52.20 34.80 5.52
N GLU A 211 -52.26 35.08 4.22
CA GLU A 211 -51.71 34.20 3.18
C GLU A 211 -50.20 34.07 3.27
N MET A 212 -49.49 35.18 3.53
CA MET A 212 -48.05 35.14 3.74
C MET A 212 -47.69 34.30 4.96
N LEU A 213 -48.34 34.50 6.12
CA LEU A 213 -48.07 33.72 7.33
C LEU A 213 -48.33 32.21 7.13
N ARG A 214 -49.27 31.85 6.24
CA ARG A 214 -49.59 30.45 5.90
C ARG A 214 -48.69 29.83 4.85
N SER A 215 -47.96 30.63 4.07
CA SER A 215 -47.27 30.16 2.87
C SER A 215 -46.25 29.04 3.12
N PRO A 216 -45.48 29.00 4.24
CA PRO A 216 -44.58 27.89 4.53
C PRO A 216 -45.34 26.58 4.75
N ALA A 217 -46.41 26.61 5.55
CA ALA A 217 -47.23 25.45 5.85
C ALA A 217 -48.04 24.93 4.64
N VAL A 218 -48.31 25.79 3.65
CA VAL A 218 -48.94 25.38 2.38
C VAL A 218 -47.92 24.76 1.43
N ALA A 219 -46.73 25.36 1.32
CA ALA A 219 -45.69 24.87 0.42
C ALA A 219 -45.09 23.53 0.90
N VAL A 220 -44.90 23.38 2.21
CA VAL A 220 -44.31 22.18 2.82
C VAL A 220 -45.12 21.73 4.03
N PRO A 221 -46.28 21.08 3.83
CA PRO A 221 -47.27 20.87 4.89
C PRO A 221 -46.85 19.88 5.98
N HIS A 222 -45.96 18.94 5.70
CA HIS A 222 -45.64 17.83 6.62
C HIS A 222 -44.18 17.82 7.10
N SER A 223 -43.42 18.91 6.90
CA SER A 223 -42.01 18.96 7.29
C SER A 223 -41.64 20.32 7.89
N LEU A 224 -41.40 20.33 9.21
CA LEU A 224 -40.88 21.51 9.92
C LEU A 224 -39.53 21.99 9.35
N PRO A 225 -38.54 21.11 9.05
CA PRO A 225 -37.29 21.53 8.40
C PRO A 225 -37.54 22.19 7.04
N GLY A 226 -38.41 21.60 6.22
CA GLY A 226 -38.72 22.15 4.91
C GLY A 226 -39.48 23.48 4.96
N GLN A 227 -40.28 23.72 6.01
CA GLN A 227 -40.88 25.04 6.26
C GLN A 227 -39.83 26.09 6.63
N LEU A 228 -38.84 25.74 7.47
CA LEU A 228 -37.71 26.63 7.79
C LEU A 228 -36.84 26.92 6.55
N ASP A 229 -36.56 25.93 5.72
CA ASP A 229 -35.83 26.14 4.45
C ASP A 229 -36.61 27.05 3.49
N TYR A 230 -37.93 26.87 3.38
CA TYR A 230 -38.79 27.76 2.60
C TYR A 230 -38.70 29.20 3.11
N ILE A 231 -38.77 29.40 4.43
CA ILE A 231 -38.62 30.71 5.07
C ILE A 231 -37.23 31.31 4.82
N ARG A 232 -36.17 30.51 4.89
CA ARG A 232 -34.79 30.94 4.59
C ARG A 232 -34.67 31.48 3.16
N GLU A 233 -35.18 30.73 2.19
CA GLU A 233 -35.05 31.03 0.77
C GLU A 233 -35.91 32.22 0.35
N HIS A 234 -37.15 32.29 0.85
CA HIS A 234 -38.13 33.27 0.38
C HIS A 234 -38.19 34.51 1.26
N TRP A 235 -37.92 34.40 2.57
CA TRP A 235 -38.01 35.53 3.52
C TRP A 235 -36.64 35.99 4.03
N GLY A 236 -35.56 35.24 3.76
CA GLY A 236 -34.22 35.43 4.35
C GLY A 236 -33.67 36.85 4.32
N PHE A 237 -33.91 37.60 3.24
CA PHE A 237 -33.44 38.98 3.09
C PHE A 237 -34.11 39.98 4.06
N ARG A 238 -35.28 39.63 4.62
CA ARG A 238 -36.00 40.43 5.63
C ARG A 238 -35.79 39.95 7.07
N LEU A 239 -35.26 38.73 7.23
CA LEU A 239 -35.10 38.10 8.54
C LEU A 239 -33.91 38.66 9.35
N GLY A 240 -32.92 39.27 8.71
CA GLY A 240 -31.77 39.89 9.38
C GLY A 240 -31.14 38.98 10.44
N ARG A 241 -31.34 39.32 11.73
CA ARG A 241 -30.84 38.56 12.88
C ARG A 241 -31.46 37.16 13.06
N TYR A 242 -32.69 36.93 12.58
CA TYR A 242 -33.39 35.64 12.69
C TYR A 242 -32.80 34.57 11.76
N LEU A 243 -32.07 34.97 10.72
CA LEU A 243 -31.41 34.05 9.79
C LEU A 243 -30.40 33.14 10.51
N TYR A 244 -29.61 33.68 11.44
CA TYR A 244 -28.61 32.90 12.19
C TYR A 244 -29.25 31.85 13.12
N ARG A 245 -30.40 32.17 13.72
CA ARG A 245 -31.16 31.20 14.53
C ARG A 245 -31.76 30.11 13.66
N LEU A 246 -32.34 30.47 12.53
CA LEU A 246 -32.85 29.52 11.54
C LEU A 246 -31.77 28.53 11.12
N LEU A 247 -30.58 29.04 10.81
CA LEU A 247 -29.42 28.23 10.48
C LEU A 247 -29.00 27.30 11.64
N SER A 248 -28.98 27.79 12.89
CA SER A 248 -28.63 27.00 14.07
C SER A 248 -29.67 25.91 14.40
N SER A 249 -30.97 26.21 14.24
CA SER A 249 -32.06 25.24 14.43
C SER A 249 -32.04 24.16 13.36
N LEU A 250 -31.80 24.51 12.09
CA LEU A 250 -31.60 23.53 11.01
C LEU A 250 -30.42 22.61 11.30
N ASP A 251 -29.33 23.11 11.87
CA ASP A 251 -28.18 22.29 12.25
C ASP A 251 -28.51 21.30 13.37
N LEU A 252 -29.28 21.71 14.38
CA LEU A 252 -29.76 20.79 15.43
C LEU A 252 -30.65 19.69 14.86
N ILE A 253 -31.52 20.01 13.90
CA ILE A 253 -32.35 19.00 13.23
C ILE A 253 -31.46 18.02 12.46
N LYS A 254 -30.44 18.51 11.74
CA LYS A 254 -29.46 17.63 11.08
C LYS A 254 -28.75 16.72 12.07
N GLU A 255 -28.43 17.19 13.29
CA GLU A 255 -27.88 16.33 14.36
C GLU A 255 -28.86 15.19 14.74
N GLU A 256 -30.16 15.48 14.88
CA GLU A 256 -31.19 14.53 15.30
C GLU A 256 -31.75 13.61 14.19
N GLU A 257 -31.58 13.99 12.92
CA GLU A 257 -32.03 13.23 11.74
C GLU A 257 -30.93 12.36 11.13
N LYS A 258 -29.68 12.52 11.56
CA LYS A 258 -28.55 11.74 11.06
C LYS A 258 -28.75 10.26 11.41
N ILE A 259 -29.27 9.49 10.44
CA ILE A 259 -29.46 8.04 10.53
C ILE A 259 -28.10 7.38 10.81
N THR A 260 -28.08 6.54 11.84
CA THR A 260 -26.95 5.75 12.31
C THR A 260 -26.73 4.51 11.41
N PHE A 261 -25.45 4.16 11.21
CA PHE A 261 -24.93 2.93 10.57
C PHE A 261 -25.07 2.80 9.04
N LEU A 262 -24.44 3.70 8.28
CA LEU A 262 -24.06 3.40 6.89
C LEU A 262 -22.53 3.40 6.77
N GLY A 263 -22.02 2.43 6.01
CA GLY A 263 -20.60 2.13 5.82
C GLY A 263 -19.81 3.24 5.12
N PRO A 264 -18.51 3.01 4.84
CA PRO A 264 -17.63 4.02 4.26
C PRO A 264 -18.16 4.54 2.92
N GLY A 265 -18.11 5.87 2.75
CA GLY A 265 -18.58 6.55 1.52
C GLY A 265 -17.67 6.30 0.30
N PRO A 266 -18.10 6.71 -0.91
CA PRO A 266 -17.37 6.48 -2.15
C PRO A 266 -16.02 7.23 -2.18
N THR A 267 -15.00 6.63 -2.82
CA THR A 267 -13.68 7.26 -3.02
C THR A 267 -13.75 8.25 -4.19
N GLU A 268 -13.29 9.49 -3.97
CA GLU A 268 -13.30 10.56 -4.99
C GLU A 268 -11.90 10.84 -5.57
N VAL A 269 -11.85 11.37 -6.79
CA VAL A 269 -10.61 11.79 -7.47
C VAL A 269 -10.16 13.16 -6.93
N TYR A 270 -8.86 13.31 -6.66
CA TYR A 270 -8.29 14.58 -6.22
C TYR A 270 -8.54 15.71 -7.23
N ARG A 271 -9.14 16.79 -6.72
CA ARG A 271 -9.33 18.05 -7.43
C ARG A 271 -8.54 19.14 -6.70
N PHE A 272 -7.46 19.63 -7.31
CA PHE A 272 -6.61 20.66 -6.72
C PHE A 272 -7.13 22.11 -6.92
N LYS A 273 -8.37 22.27 -7.39
CA LYS A 273 -8.98 23.56 -7.68
C LYS A 273 -9.09 24.42 -6.42
N GLY A 274 -8.43 25.58 -6.41
CA GLY A 274 -8.40 26.51 -5.27
C GLY A 274 -7.12 26.45 -4.42
N LEU A 275 -6.35 25.35 -4.47
CA LEU A 275 -5.03 25.26 -3.81
C LEU A 275 -3.96 26.13 -4.49
N GLU A 276 -4.19 26.55 -5.75
CA GLU A 276 -3.35 27.52 -6.47
C GLU A 276 -3.28 28.88 -5.76
N LEU A 277 -4.31 29.23 -4.97
CA LEU A 277 -4.37 30.47 -4.18
C LEU A 277 -3.59 30.36 -2.86
N GLU A 278 -3.28 29.13 -2.41
CA GLU A 278 -2.51 28.87 -1.21
C GLU A 278 -1.01 28.87 -1.50
N ALA A 279 -0.21 29.36 -0.54
CA ALA A 279 1.25 29.42 -0.68
C ALA A 279 1.89 28.02 -0.71
N GLU A 280 2.96 27.87 -1.52
CA GLU A 280 3.78 26.66 -1.60
C GLU A 280 4.85 26.69 -0.48
N HIS A 281 4.73 25.84 0.54
CA HIS A 281 5.58 25.77 1.73
C HIS A 281 5.99 24.33 2.08
N PHE A 282 6.53 23.60 1.09
CA PHE A 282 7.09 22.27 1.29
C PHE A 282 8.24 22.26 2.29
N SER A 283 8.24 21.29 3.20
CA SER A 283 9.42 21.03 4.03
C SER A 283 10.52 20.35 3.21
N PRO A 284 11.80 20.71 3.43
CA PRO A 284 12.91 20.08 2.73
C PRO A 284 13.08 18.62 3.19
N ASP A 285 13.22 17.71 2.22
CA ASP A 285 13.54 16.32 2.51
C ASP A 285 15.05 16.13 2.78
N ARG A 286 15.40 15.28 3.75
CA ARG A 286 16.76 14.73 3.89
C ARG A 286 16.96 13.59 2.90
N GLU A 287 18.22 13.27 2.56
CA GLU A 287 18.56 12.25 1.55
C GLU A 287 17.89 10.90 1.78
N TRP A 288 17.73 10.49 3.04
CA TRP A 288 17.12 9.22 3.39
C TRP A 288 15.59 9.20 3.28
N MET A 289 14.91 10.36 3.37
CA MET A 289 13.45 10.44 3.48
C MET A 289 12.70 9.96 2.23
N PRO A 290 13.11 10.31 0.99
CA PRO A 290 12.49 9.75 -0.22
C PRO A 290 12.72 8.25 -0.38
N ARG A 291 13.82 7.73 0.18
CA ARG A 291 14.25 6.34 0.05
C ARG A 291 13.73 5.42 1.17
N LEU A 292 12.94 5.96 2.10
CA LEU A 292 12.40 5.19 3.22
C LEU A 292 11.42 4.12 2.72
N VAL A 293 11.59 2.89 3.20
CA VAL A 293 10.66 1.76 3.02
C VAL A 293 10.19 1.33 4.40
N LEU A 294 8.89 1.47 4.67
CA LEU A 294 8.34 1.35 6.03
C LEU A 294 7.61 0.01 6.22
N MET A 295 7.95 -0.69 7.30
CA MET A 295 7.21 -1.87 7.78
C MET A 295 6.39 -1.48 9.02
N ALA A 296 5.08 -1.69 8.99
CA ALA A 296 4.20 -1.46 10.14
C ALA A 296 4.02 -2.75 10.95
N LYS A 297 4.25 -2.70 12.26
CA LYS A 297 4.05 -3.84 13.17
C LYS A 297 3.26 -3.43 14.42
N ASN A 298 2.11 -4.07 14.63
CA ASN A 298 1.47 -4.14 15.95
C ASN A 298 2.41 -4.86 16.93
N ILE A 299 2.93 -4.12 17.91
CA ILE A 299 4.07 -4.60 18.71
C ILE A 299 3.74 -5.84 19.55
N TYR A 300 2.60 -5.86 20.24
CA TYR A 300 2.25 -6.99 21.11
C TYR A 300 2.00 -8.26 20.31
N VAL A 301 1.25 -8.15 19.20
CA VAL A 301 1.00 -9.27 18.28
C VAL A 301 2.32 -9.76 17.67
N TRP A 302 3.21 -8.85 17.28
CA TRP A 302 4.50 -9.22 16.70
C TRP A 302 5.39 -9.96 17.71
N LEU A 303 5.44 -9.52 18.97
CA LEU A 303 6.20 -10.20 20.03
C LEU A 303 5.67 -11.62 20.30
N ASP A 304 4.34 -11.82 20.29
CA ASP A 304 3.72 -13.15 20.38
C ASP A 304 4.12 -14.06 19.20
N GLN A 305 4.03 -13.54 17.98
CA GLN A 305 4.45 -14.28 16.77
C GLN A 305 5.94 -14.61 16.77
N LEU A 306 6.80 -13.67 17.18
CA LEU A 306 8.23 -13.93 17.34
C LEU A 306 8.49 -14.99 18.41
N SER A 307 7.73 -14.98 19.51
CA SER A 307 7.87 -16.00 20.55
C SER A 307 7.62 -17.40 20.00
N LYS A 308 6.57 -17.55 19.18
CA LYS A 308 6.25 -18.80 18.47
C LYS A 308 7.33 -19.17 17.46
N LYS A 309 7.75 -18.21 16.61
CA LYS A 309 8.77 -18.41 15.57
C LYS A 309 10.13 -18.86 16.11
N TYR A 310 10.57 -18.29 17.23
CA TYR A 310 11.89 -18.56 17.82
C TYR A 310 11.86 -19.56 18.97
N GLY A 311 10.69 -20.11 19.33
CA GLY A 311 10.54 -21.10 20.39
C GLY A 311 10.96 -20.62 21.79
N ARG A 312 10.93 -19.30 22.04
CA ARG A 312 11.29 -18.68 23.33
C ARG A 312 10.32 -17.55 23.64
N PHE A 313 10.07 -17.29 24.91
CA PHE A 313 9.20 -16.18 25.32
C PHE A 313 9.87 -14.83 25.08
N ILE A 314 9.22 -13.95 24.31
CA ILE A 314 9.67 -12.61 23.95
C ILE A 314 8.53 -11.63 24.27
N ASN A 315 8.73 -10.74 25.24
CA ASN A 315 7.71 -9.77 25.64
C ASN A 315 8.23 -8.33 25.77
N LYS A 316 9.54 -8.10 25.60
CA LYS A 316 10.15 -6.76 25.62
C LYS A 316 10.83 -6.42 24.30
N LEU A 317 11.00 -5.11 24.06
CA LEU A 317 11.64 -4.61 22.84
C LEU A 317 13.08 -5.11 22.69
N ASN A 318 13.85 -5.12 23.78
CA ASN A 318 15.25 -5.57 23.75
C ASN A 318 15.41 -7.09 23.57
N GLU A 319 14.34 -7.87 23.70
CA GLU A 319 14.37 -9.32 23.51
C GLU A 319 14.17 -9.72 22.04
N ILE A 320 13.73 -8.80 21.18
CA ILE A 320 13.58 -9.02 19.73
C ILE A 320 14.94 -9.48 19.16
N PRO A 321 15.01 -10.68 18.54
CA PRO A 321 16.25 -11.26 18.06
C PRO A 321 16.92 -10.40 16.98
N ASP A 322 18.24 -10.46 16.95
CA ASP A 322 19.05 -9.76 15.95
C ASP A 322 18.81 -10.32 14.55
N GLU A 323 18.55 -11.62 14.43
CA GLU A 323 18.24 -12.31 13.18
C GLU A 323 16.97 -11.77 12.51
N GLU A 324 16.01 -11.29 13.31
CA GLU A 324 14.77 -10.68 12.81
C GLU A 324 15.04 -9.29 12.24
N LEU A 325 15.89 -8.50 12.88
CA LEU A 325 16.33 -7.20 12.36
C LEU A 325 17.18 -7.37 11.09
N ASP A 326 18.04 -8.38 11.06
CA ASP A 326 18.82 -8.74 9.87
C ASP A 326 17.92 -9.23 8.73
N LEU A 327 16.81 -9.91 9.05
CA LEU A 327 15.80 -10.29 8.07
C LEU A 327 15.10 -9.06 7.47
N LEU A 328 14.66 -8.10 8.30
CA LEU A 328 14.03 -6.86 7.81
C LEU A 328 14.96 -6.09 6.86
N ASN A 329 16.22 -5.91 7.23
CA ASN A 329 17.19 -5.23 6.36
C ASN A 329 17.44 -6.00 5.05
N ARG A 330 17.61 -7.33 5.10
CA ARG A 330 17.75 -8.17 3.89
C ARG A 330 16.55 -8.05 2.95
N ARG A 331 15.35 -7.87 3.48
CA ARG A 331 14.12 -7.66 2.71
C ARG A 331 13.97 -6.21 2.19
N GLY A 332 14.93 -5.33 2.45
CA GLY A 332 14.95 -3.95 1.93
C GLY A 332 14.21 -2.92 2.79
N PHE A 333 13.83 -3.26 4.03
CA PHE A 333 13.18 -2.31 4.95
C PHE A 333 14.20 -1.41 5.63
N SER A 334 13.99 -0.11 5.52
CA SER A 334 14.81 0.93 6.16
C SER A 334 14.07 1.68 7.26
N GLY A 335 12.79 1.38 7.48
CA GLY A 335 11.96 1.92 8.54
C GLY A 335 11.09 0.86 9.20
N LEU A 336 10.89 0.96 10.51
CA LEU A 336 10.03 0.08 11.30
C LEU A 336 9.11 0.90 12.19
N TRP A 337 7.81 0.88 11.88
CA TRP A 337 6.76 1.52 12.67
C TRP A 337 6.20 0.57 13.72
N LEU A 338 6.38 0.95 14.98
CA LEU A 338 5.91 0.22 16.15
C LEU A 338 4.58 0.79 16.63
N ILE A 339 3.48 0.09 16.31
CA ILE A 339 2.14 0.51 16.69
C ILE A 339 1.89 0.16 18.14
N GLY A 340 1.55 1.18 18.93
CA GLY A 340 1.16 1.03 20.33
C GLY A 340 2.31 0.78 21.31
N VAL A 341 3.45 1.42 21.08
CA VAL A 341 4.65 1.39 21.94
C VAL A 341 4.51 2.22 23.23
N TRP A 342 3.57 3.16 23.26
CA TRP A 342 3.36 4.11 24.35
C TRP A 342 2.54 3.54 25.51
N GLU A 343 2.64 4.17 26.68
CA GLU A 343 1.85 3.86 27.87
C GLU A 343 0.36 4.16 27.64
N ARG A 344 -0.47 3.15 27.86
CA ARG A 344 -1.89 3.17 27.49
C ARG A 344 -2.79 3.29 28.71
N SER A 345 -3.97 3.86 28.51
CA SER A 345 -4.97 4.09 29.55
C SER A 345 -5.61 2.77 30.04
N PRO A 346 -5.48 2.41 31.34
CA PRO A 346 -6.17 1.24 31.90
C PRO A 346 -7.70 1.33 31.81
N ALA A 347 -8.26 2.55 31.72
CA ALA A 347 -9.70 2.73 31.54
C ALA A 347 -10.18 2.13 30.20
N SER A 348 -9.39 2.26 29.13
CA SER A 348 -9.70 1.65 27.82
C SER A 348 -9.84 0.13 27.91
N GLN A 349 -8.93 -0.54 28.63
CA GLN A 349 -9.04 -1.98 28.87
C GLN A 349 -10.30 -2.33 29.65
N LYS A 350 -10.58 -1.60 30.72
CA LYS A 350 -11.76 -1.88 31.57
C LYS A 350 -13.06 -1.75 30.78
N ILE A 351 -13.17 -0.75 29.92
CA ILE A 351 -14.33 -0.56 29.03
C ILE A 351 -14.52 -1.77 28.12
N LYS A 352 -13.47 -2.18 27.40
CA LYS A 352 -13.55 -3.30 26.45
C LYS A 352 -13.93 -4.62 27.13
N GLN A 353 -13.43 -4.85 28.35
CA GLN A 353 -13.81 -6.00 29.17
C GLN A 353 -15.28 -5.97 29.59
N LEU A 354 -15.80 -4.80 29.97
CA LEU A 354 -17.22 -4.63 30.30
C LEU A 354 -18.13 -4.81 29.07
N CYS A 355 -17.65 -4.45 27.87
CA CYS A 355 -18.33 -4.64 26.59
C CYS A 355 -18.17 -6.05 25.99
N GLY A 356 -17.63 -7.02 26.75
CA GLY A 356 -17.62 -8.43 26.37
C GLY A 356 -16.31 -9.01 25.82
N ASN A 357 -15.20 -8.25 25.84
CA ASN A 357 -13.87 -8.76 25.44
C ASN A 357 -12.93 -8.88 26.65
N PRO A 358 -12.91 -10.02 27.38
CA PRO A 358 -12.13 -10.18 28.61
C PRO A 358 -10.61 -10.17 28.39
N GLU A 359 -10.14 -10.58 27.20
CA GLU A 359 -8.72 -10.65 26.85
C GLU A 359 -8.16 -9.32 26.27
N ALA A 360 -9.01 -8.31 26.07
CA ALA A 360 -8.60 -7.02 25.51
C ALA A 360 -7.51 -6.33 26.34
N VAL A 361 -6.51 -5.77 25.65
CA VAL A 361 -5.61 -4.76 26.22
C VAL A 361 -6.11 -3.35 25.89
N PRO A 362 -5.60 -2.30 26.57
CA PRO A 362 -5.94 -0.93 26.21
C PRO A 362 -5.68 -0.65 24.73
N SER A 363 -6.52 0.17 24.10
CA SER A 363 -6.28 0.69 22.75
C SER A 363 -4.90 1.33 22.65
N ALA A 364 -4.16 1.05 21.57
CA ALA A 364 -2.91 1.73 21.24
C ALA A 364 -3.05 3.26 21.14
N TYR A 365 -4.25 3.77 20.85
CA TYR A 365 -4.52 5.21 20.70
C TYR A 365 -5.21 5.85 21.90
N SER A 366 -5.60 5.06 22.92
CA SER A 366 -6.06 5.60 24.20
C SER A 366 -4.87 5.73 25.16
N LEU A 367 -4.12 6.82 25.02
CA LEU A 367 -2.84 7.02 25.69
C LEU A 367 -3.01 7.56 27.12
N PHE A 368 -2.20 7.06 28.05
CA PHE A 368 -2.06 7.66 29.38
C PHE A 368 -0.98 8.76 29.38
N ASP A 369 0.19 8.48 28.81
CA ASP A 369 1.32 9.40 28.64
C ASP A 369 2.23 8.93 27.48
N TYR A 370 3.04 9.83 26.90
CA TYR A 370 4.01 9.52 25.85
C TYR A 370 5.32 8.95 26.41
N ARG A 371 5.20 7.88 27.21
CA ARG A 371 6.29 7.09 27.77
C ARG A 371 6.29 5.70 27.17
N ILE A 372 7.45 5.10 26.96
CA ILE A 372 7.51 3.71 26.49
C ILE A 372 6.85 2.80 27.54
N ALA A 373 5.92 1.95 27.11
CA ALA A 373 5.16 1.10 28.02
C ALA A 373 6.08 0.22 28.89
N THR A 374 5.81 0.20 30.19
CA THR A 374 6.63 -0.54 31.17
C THR A 374 6.65 -2.04 30.90
N ASP A 375 5.52 -2.61 30.42
CA ASP A 375 5.42 -4.03 30.09
C ASP A 375 6.19 -4.41 28.81
N LEU A 376 6.55 -3.43 27.96
CA LEU A 376 7.49 -3.59 26.83
C LEU A 376 8.97 -3.42 27.22
N GLY A 377 9.25 -3.21 28.51
CA GLY A 377 10.60 -3.03 29.07
C GLY A 377 11.02 -1.58 29.27
N GLY A 378 10.15 -0.61 28.98
CA GLY A 378 10.39 0.82 29.22
C GLY A 378 11.52 1.42 28.39
N GLU A 379 12.03 2.57 28.85
CA GLU A 379 13.01 3.38 28.11
C GLU A 379 14.36 2.67 27.88
N ASP A 380 14.79 1.81 28.80
CA ASP A 380 16.05 1.07 28.65
C ASP A 380 15.97 0.01 27.54
N ALA A 381 14.86 -0.75 27.51
CA ALA A 381 14.65 -1.74 26.46
C ALA A 381 14.50 -1.09 25.08
N TYR A 382 13.81 0.07 25.03
CA TYR A 382 13.69 0.87 23.82
C TYR A 382 15.03 1.36 23.30
N ARG A 383 15.90 1.90 24.17
CA ARG A 383 17.23 2.39 23.76
C ARG A 383 18.09 1.30 23.15
N ASP A 384 18.16 0.14 23.80
CA ASP A 384 18.87 -1.03 23.25
C ASP A 384 18.32 -1.41 21.86
N PHE A 385 17.00 -1.55 21.75
CA PHE A 385 16.34 -1.92 20.50
C PHE A 385 16.57 -0.89 19.38
N LYS A 386 16.51 0.41 19.71
CA LYS A 386 16.80 1.51 18.79
C LYS A 386 18.24 1.43 18.27
N ASP A 387 19.21 1.25 19.16
CA ASP A 387 20.62 1.21 18.79
C ASP A 387 20.93 0.00 17.91
N ARG A 388 20.36 -1.17 18.21
CA ARG A 388 20.50 -2.39 17.38
C ARG A 388 19.83 -2.26 16.02
N SER A 389 18.67 -1.59 15.94
CA SER A 389 17.98 -1.30 14.69
C SER A 389 18.76 -0.31 13.83
N TRP A 390 19.28 0.75 14.45
CA TRP A 390 20.05 1.79 13.76
C TRP A 390 21.34 1.24 13.14
N LYS A 391 22.06 0.35 13.84
CA LYS A 391 23.25 -0.35 13.31
C LYS A 391 22.98 -1.12 12.02
N ARG A 392 21.72 -1.50 11.77
CA ARG A 392 21.26 -2.22 10.58
C ARG A 392 20.59 -1.31 9.55
N GLY A 393 20.67 0.02 9.73
CA GLY A 393 20.05 0.99 8.82
C GLY A 393 18.54 1.15 9.00
N ILE A 394 17.94 0.58 10.05
CA ILE A 394 16.49 0.62 10.30
C ILE A 394 16.16 1.79 11.22
N ARG A 395 15.35 2.72 10.72
CA ARG A 395 14.83 3.87 11.47
C ARG A 395 13.53 3.50 12.16
N LEU A 396 13.45 3.72 13.47
CA LEU A 396 12.21 3.47 14.20
C LEU A 396 11.19 4.59 13.92
N ALA A 397 9.94 4.19 13.77
CA ALA A 397 8.80 5.07 13.66
C ALA A 397 7.80 4.78 14.79
N SER A 398 7.09 5.82 15.22
CA SER A 398 6.04 5.72 16.23
C SER A 398 4.78 6.46 15.80
N ASP A 399 3.64 6.02 16.33
CA ASP A 399 2.42 6.80 16.32
C ASP A 399 2.53 8.05 17.19
N MET A 400 1.82 9.09 16.80
CA MET A 400 1.50 10.26 17.60
C MET A 400 0.01 10.55 17.43
N VAL A 401 -0.70 10.62 18.54
CA VAL A 401 -2.14 10.92 18.61
C VAL A 401 -2.32 12.29 19.26
N PRO A 402 -2.30 13.39 18.47
CA PRO A 402 -2.38 14.74 19.03
C PRO A 402 -3.83 15.20 19.25
N ASN A 403 -4.83 14.54 18.68
CA ASN A 403 -6.21 15.01 18.76
C ASN A 403 -6.86 14.78 20.14
N HIS A 404 -6.54 13.66 20.78
CA HIS A 404 -7.14 13.23 22.04
C HIS A 404 -6.12 12.45 22.87
N VAL A 405 -6.47 12.19 24.13
CA VAL A 405 -5.76 11.26 25.04
C VAL A 405 -6.76 10.26 25.61
N GLY A 406 -6.34 9.24 26.36
CA GLY A 406 -7.27 8.36 27.05
C GLY A 406 -8.12 9.11 28.08
N ILE A 407 -9.36 8.66 28.31
CA ILE A 407 -10.26 9.28 29.32
C ILE A 407 -9.63 9.34 30.70
N TYR A 408 -8.84 8.31 31.03
CA TYR A 408 -7.89 8.34 32.13
C TYR A 408 -6.49 8.53 31.56
N SER A 409 -5.95 9.73 31.74
CA SER A 409 -4.62 10.13 31.31
C SER A 409 -4.06 11.14 32.30
N ARG A 410 -2.74 11.37 32.24
CA ARG A 410 -2.11 12.38 33.08
C ARG A 410 -2.77 13.76 32.94
N TRP A 411 -3.07 14.16 31.70
CA TRP A 411 -3.70 15.45 31.43
C TRP A 411 -5.17 15.52 31.89
N ALA A 412 -5.93 14.43 31.76
CA ALA A 412 -7.32 14.41 32.27
C ALA A 412 -7.39 14.59 33.80
N VAL A 413 -6.35 14.14 34.52
CA VAL A 413 -6.23 14.32 35.96
C VAL A 413 -5.73 15.73 36.30
N GLU A 414 -4.61 16.16 35.70
CA GLU A 414 -3.86 17.38 36.06
C GLU A 414 -4.41 18.66 35.43
N HIS A 415 -5.05 18.58 34.25
CA HIS A 415 -5.44 19.74 33.43
C HIS A 415 -6.86 19.60 32.86
N PRO A 416 -7.92 19.60 33.69
CA PRO A 416 -9.29 19.42 33.21
C PRO A 416 -9.78 20.55 32.26
N ASP A 417 -9.13 21.72 32.26
CA ASP A 417 -9.44 22.86 31.38
C ASP A 417 -8.91 22.70 29.95
N TRP A 418 -8.10 21.66 29.68
CA TRP A 418 -7.51 21.41 28.36
C TRP A 418 -8.44 20.66 27.42
N PHE A 419 -9.63 20.26 27.88
CA PHE A 419 -10.55 19.42 27.13
C PHE A 419 -11.79 20.18 26.66
N VAL A 420 -12.36 19.73 25.54
CA VAL A 420 -13.68 20.20 25.14
C VAL A 420 -14.68 19.61 26.13
N SER A 421 -15.35 20.47 26.90
CA SER A 421 -16.21 20.04 28.01
C SER A 421 -17.33 21.02 28.30
N LEU A 422 -18.29 20.56 29.10
CA LEU A 422 -19.40 21.33 29.64
C LEU A 422 -19.44 21.20 31.17
N ASP A 423 -19.88 22.25 31.85
CA ASP A 423 -20.08 22.24 33.31
C ASP A 423 -21.44 21.66 33.73
N HIS A 424 -22.21 21.12 32.77
CA HIS A 424 -23.51 20.49 33.00
C HIS A 424 -23.76 19.33 32.03
N ASN A 425 -24.65 18.42 32.42
CA ASN A 425 -25.00 17.26 31.61
C ASN A 425 -25.73 17.70 30.32
N PRO A 426 -25.18 17.43 29.12
CA PRO A 426 -25.81 17.82 27.86
C PRO A 426 -27.09 17.03 27.54
N TYR A 427 -27.26 15.86 28.13
CA TYR A 427 -28.40 14.98 27.92
C TYR A 427 -29.09 14.70 29.25
N PRO A 428 -30.29 15.26 29.46
CA PRO A 428 -31.04 15.07 30.70
C PRO A 428 -31.31 13.60 31.10
N TRP A 429 -31.31 12.67 30.13
CA TRP A 429 -31.50 11.23 30.36
C TRP A 429 -30.20 10.46 30.60
N TYR A 430 -29.03 11.09 30.47
CA TYR A 430 -27.77 10.45 30.83
C TYR A 430 -27.63 10.39 32.36
N THR A 431 -27.37 9.21 32.89
CA THR A 431 -27.35 8.92 34.33
C THR A 431 -25.94 8.72 34.88
N TYR A 432 -24.99 8.27 34.06
CA TYR A 432 -23.61 7.95 34.48
C TYR A 432 -23.53 7.07 35.76
N GLY A 433 -24.43 6.10 35.89
CA GLY A 433 -24.53 5.20 37.05
C GLY A 433 -23.53 4.04 37.03
N GLY A 434 -22.77 3.89 35.94
CA GLY A 434 -21.80 2.83 35.71
C GLY A 434 -20.59 2.86 36.64
N PRO A 435 -19.66 1.91 36.46
CA PRO A 435 -18.47 1.80 37.30
C PRO A 435 -17.52 2.98 37.10
N ASP A 436 -16.81 3.36 38.16
CA ASP A 436 -15.70 4.30 38.06
C ASP A 436 -14.54 3.67 37.30
N LEU A 437 -14.10 4.35 36.25
CA LEU A 437 -13.01 3.93 35.37
C LEU A 437 -11.66 4.56 35.75
N SER A 438 -11.64 5.47 36.73
CA SER A 438 -10.41 6.08 37.23
C SER A 438 -9.77 5.21 38.32
N PRO A 439 -8.49 4.80 38.17
CA PRO A 439 -7.74 4.22 39.27
C PRO A 439 -7.19 5.29 40.24
N ASP A 440 -7.31 6.59 39.94
CA ASP A 440 -6.82 7.67 40.80
C ASP A 440 -7.89 8.10 41.81
N GLY A 441 -7.51 8.13 43.10
CA GLY A 441 -8.41 8.53 44.18
C GLY A 441 -8.91 9.98 44.11
N ARG A 442 -8.25 10.87 43.37
CA ARG A 442 -8.61 12.30 43.26
C ARG A 442 -9.76 12.57 42.30
N VAL A 443 -9.93 11.74 41.26
CA VAL A 443 -10.92 11.96 40.20
C VAL A 443 -11.72 10.70 39.91
N GLY A 444 -13.02 10.82 39.70
CA GLY A 444 -13.89 9.76 39.18
C GLY A 444 -14.20 9.96 37.71
N ILE A 445 -14.24 8.88 36.94
CA ILE A 445 -14.52 8.89 35.50
C ILE A 445 -15.66 7.90 35.23
N TYR A 446 -16.76 8.39 34.67
CA TYR A 446 -17.97 7.60 34.44
C TYR A 446 -18.46 7.80 33.01
N ILE A 447 -18.61 6.70 32.26
CA ILE A 447 -19.25 6.71 30.95
C ILE A 447 -20.75 6.50 31.12
N GLU A 448 -21.52 7.02 30.17
CA GLU A 448 -22.97 6.86 30.15
C GLU A 448 -23.41 5.39 30.03
N ASP A 449 -24.45 5.03 30.79
CA ASP A 449 -24.90 3.65 31.00
C ASP A 449 -25.37 2.97 29.70
N HIS A 450 -26.03 3.74 28.83
CA HIS A 450 -26.54 3.27 27.54
C HIS A 450 -25.43 2.86 26.55
N TYR A 451 -24.18 3.26 26.80
CA TYR A 451 -23.03 2.84 25.99
C TYR A 451 -22.80 1.33 26.09
N TYR A 452 -22.83 0.77 27.30
CA TYR A 452 -22.51 -0.65 27.53
C TYR A 452 -23.52 -1.59 26.85
N ASN A 453 -24.75 -1.11 26.62
CA ASN A 453 -25.80 -1.85 25.95
C ASN A 453 -25.93 -1.49 24.46
N CYS A 454 -25.03 -0.67 23.92
CA CYS A 454 -25.00 -0.19 22.54
C CYS A 454 -26.30 0.51 22.08
N THR A 455 -27.07 1.08 23.00
CA THR A 455 -28.32 1.80 22.69
C THR A 455 -28.10 3.29 22.44
N ASP A 456 -26.95 3.83 22.87
CA ASP A 456 -26.52 5.21 22.62
C ASP A 456 -24.99 5.26 22.40
N ALA A 457 -24.52 6.24 21.64
CA ALA A 457 -23.12 6.43 21.31
C ALA A 457 -22.31 7.08 22.46
N ALA A 458 -22.98 7.64 23.48
CA ALA A 458 -22.39 8.27 24.66
C ALA A 458 -21.36 9.35 24.31
N VAL A 459 -21.80 10.51 23.80
CA VAL A 459 -20.87 11.52 23.25
C VAL A 459 -20.00 12.27 24.25
N VAL A 460 -20.32 12.17 25.55
CA VAL A 460 -19.54 12.73 26.66
C VAL A 460 -19.42 11.73 27.80
N PHE A 461 -18.36 11.86 28.61
CA PHE A 461 -18.22 11.17 29.89
C PHE A 461 -18.17 12.18 31.05
N LYS A 462 -18.59 11.74 32.24
CA LYS A 462 -18.52 12.55 33.46
C LYS A 462 -17.15 12.40 34.13
N ARG A 463 -16.45 13.51 34.33
CA ARG A 463 -15.30 13.65 35.23
C ARG A 463 -15.78 14.31 36.52
N PHE A 464 -15.65 13.61 37.65
CA PHE A 464 -15.95 14.12 38.97
C PHE A 464 -14.66 14.38 39.74
N ASP A 465 -14.45 15.62 40.15
CA ASP A 465 -13.34 15.97 41.04
C ASP A 465 -13.74 15.71 42.48
N ARG A 466 -13.07 14.78 43.16
CA ARG A 466 -13.45 14.39 44.53
C ARG A 466 -13.01 15.40 45.57
N LEU A 467 -12.06 16.30 45.25
CA LEU A 467 -11.56 17.31 46.17
C LEU A 467 -12.46 18.55 46.15
N SER A 468 -12.81 19.03 44.96
CA SER A 468 -13.67 20.22 44.82
C SER A 468 -15.17 19.90 44.78
N GLY A 469 -15.53 18.65 44.49
CA GLY A 469 -16.91 18.25 44.21
C GLY A 469 -17.41 18.71 42.84
N SER A 470 -16.55 19.24 41.98
CA SER A 470 -16.94 19.74 40.65
C SER A 470 -17.19 18.60 39.67
N GLU A 471 -18.28 18.69 38.91
CA GLU A 471 -18.59 17.81 37.79
C GLU A 471 -18.30 18.50 36.46
N ARG A 472 -17.66 17.78 35.55
CA ARG A 472 -17.47 18.20 34.15
C ARG A 472 -17.85 17.06 33.21
N TYR A 473 -18.39 17.42 32.07
CA TYR A 473 -18.81 16.49 31.02
C TYR A 473 -17.91 16.71 29.82
N VAL A 474 -16.97 15.79 29.64
CA VAL A 474 -15.89 15.91 28.66
C VAL A 474 -16.27 15.13 27.40
N TYR A 475 -16.07 15.71 26.23
CA TYR A 475 -16.36 15.04 24.97
C TYR A 475 -15.32 13.96 24.66
N HIS A 476 -15.80 12.85 24.12
CA HIS A 476 -14.93 11.84 23.52
C HIS A 476 -14.35 12.34 22.19
N GLY A 477 -13.19 11.82 21.78
CA GLY A 477 -12.63 12.13 20.48
C GLY A 477 -13.57 11.70 19.34
N ASN A 478 -13.68 12.52 18.29
CA ASN A 478 -14.60 12.28 17.18
C ASN A 478 -14.08 12.94 15.88
N ASP A 479 -14.29 12.28 14.75
CA ASP A 479 -13.89 12.70 13.39
C ASP A 479 -15.04 13.27 12.54
N GLY A 480 -16.26 13.35 13.09
CA GLY A 480 -17.50 13.76 12.44
C GLY A 480 -18.47 12.61 12.15
N THR A 481 -18.10 11.36 12.50
CA THR A 481 -18.99 10.21 12.48
C THR A 481 -19.94 10.20 13.68
N SER A 482 -21.02 9.41 13.59
CA SER A 482 -22.01 9.32 14.67
C SER A 482 -21.50 8.57 15.91
N MET A 483 -20.42 7.79 15.79
CA MET A 483 -19.82 7.01 16.87
C MET A 483 -18.48 7.64 17.29
N PRO A 484 -18.39 8.23 18.49
CA PRO A 484 -17.12 8.74 19.01
C PRO A 484 -16.19 7.61 19.49
N TRP A 485 -14.91 7.94 19.67
CA TRP A 485 -13.92 7.06 20.29
C TRP A 485 -14.07 7.09 21.81
N ASN A 486 -14.99 6.27 22.33
CA ASN A 486 -15.49 6.31 23.71
C ASN A 486 -14.48 6.01 24.83
N ASP A 487 -13.26 5.58 24.51
CA ASP A 487 -12.16 5.43 25.47
C ASP A 487 -11.17 6.60 25.44
N THR A 488 -11.51 7.70 24.75
CA THR A 488 -10.67 8.88 24.57
C THR A 488 -11.35 10.16 25.06
N ALA A 489 -10.56 11.20 25.34
CA ALA A 489 -10.99 12.53 25.75
C ALA A 489 -10.43 13.60 24.80
N GLN A 490 -11.32 14.40 24.22
CA GLN A 490 -10.99 15.38 23.17
C GLN A 490 -10.28 16.62 23.73
N LEU A 491 -9.12 16.94 23.16
CA LEU A 491 -8.36 18.14 23.51
C LEU A 491 -8.95 19.41 22.86
N ASN A 492 -8.90 20.53 23.58
CA ASN A 492 -9.43 21.82 23.15
C ASN A 492 -8.33 22.72 22.56
N TYR A 493 -8.19 22.69 21.23
CA TYR A 493 -7.22 23.49 20.50
C TYR A 493 -7.50 25.00 20.47
N LEU A 494 -8.55 25.51 21.13
CA LEU A 494 -8.68 26.94 21.41
C LEU A 494 -7.78 27.39 22.56
N ASN A 495 -7.36 26.47 23.45
CA ASN A 495 -6.47 26.77 24.56
C ASN A 495 -4.99 26.87 24.10
N PRO A 496 -4.33 28.04 24.21
CA PRO A 496 -2.94 28.22 23.77
C PRO A 496 -1.92 27.41 24.58
N GLU A 497 -2.14 27.21 25.88
CA GLU A 497 -1.23 26.44 26.73
C GLU A 497 -1.25 24.96 26.35
N MET A 498 -2.45 24.42 26.09
CA MET A 498 -2.61 23.05 25.61
C MET A 498 -1.91 22.86 24.25
N ARG A 499 -2.07 23.80 23.31
CA ARG A 499 -1.37 23.75 22.01
C ARG A 499 0.14 23.68 22.16
N GLU A 500 0.74 24.55 22.99
CA GLU A 500 2.19 24.53 23.24
C GLU A 500 2.63 23.25 23.94
N ALA A 501 1.86 22.73 24.91
CA ALA A 501 2.14 21.46 25.57
C ALA A 501 2.15 20.29 24.58
N MET A 502 1.21 20.27 23.63
CA MET A 502 1.19 19.27 22.56
C MET A 502 2.39 19.41 21.62
N ILE A 503 2.75 20.63 21.18
CA ILE A 503 3.95 20.85 20.35
C ILE A 503 5.21 20.34 21.06
N ARG A 504 5.37 20.63 22.36
CA ARG A 504 6.50 20.13 23.16
C ARG A 504 6.52 18.61 23.26
N THR A 505 5.35 17.99 23.34
CA THR A 505 5.21 16.53 23.35
C THR A 505 5.61 15.94 21.99
N ILE A 506 5.17 16.54 20.88
CA ILE A 506 5.60 16.14 19.52
C ILE A 506 7.12 16.25 19.38
N LEU A 507 7.73 17.34 19.85
CA LEU A 507 9.18 17.52 19.84
C LEU A 507 9.91 16.50 20.73
N HIS A 508 9.31 16.11 21.85
CA HIS A 508 9.82 15.03 22.69
C HIS A 508 9.83 13.69 21.93
N VAL A 509 8.74 13.37 21.23
CA VAL A 509 8.63 12.17 20.38
C VAL A 509 9.62 12.22 19.21
N ALA A 510 9.77 13.37 18.54
CA ALA A 510 10.71 13.57 17.42
C ALA A 510 12.18 13.29 17.79
N ARG A 511 12.58 13.58 19.03
CA ARG A 511 13.93 13.27 19.54
C ARG A 511 14.13 11.77 19.78
N LYS A 512 13.05 11.02 20.01
CA LYS A 512 13.08 9.56 20.17
C LYS A 512 13.02 8.89 18.80
N PHE A 513 12.01 9.22 18.01
CA PHE A 513 11.70 8.56 16.74
C PHE A 513 11.94 9.50 15.54
N PRO A 514 12.86 9.15 14.62
CA PRO A 514 13.10 9.93 13.40
C PRO A 514 11.93 9.93 12.41
N VAL A 515 10.93 9.07 12.61
CA VAL A 515 9.72 9.02 11.79
C VAL A 515 8.52 9.06 12.72
N ILE A 516 7.59 10.00 12.49
CA ILE A 516 6.36 10.13 13.28
C ILE A 516 5.16 10.02 12.34
N ARG A 517 4.24 9.10 12.64
CA ARG A 517 2.94 9.02 11.98
C ARG A 517 1.89 9.69 12.88
N PHE A 518 1.26 10.74 12.39
CA PHE A 518 0.18 11.43 13.08
C PHE A 518 -1.17 10.81 12.75
N ASP A 519 -1.86 10.35 13.79
CA ASP A 519 -3.22 9.80 13.70
C ASP A 519 -4.27 10.90 13.48
N ALA A 520 -5.24 10.63 12.60
CA ALA A 520 -6.38 11.49 12.28
C ALA A 520 -6.02 12.97 12.12
N ALA A 521 -4.91 13.26 11.43
CA ALA A 521 -4.30 14.59 11.41
C ALA A 521 -5.23 15.66 10.82
N MET A 522 -6.11 15.28 9.89
CA MET A 522 -7.12 16.16 9.27
C MET A 522 -8.05 16.82 10.30
N THR A 523 -8.35 16.15 11.42
CA THR A 523 -9.25 16.65 12.48
C THR A 523 -8.74 17.91 13.17
N LEU A 524 -7.41 18.14 13.14
CA LEU A 524 -6.75 19.26 13.79
C LEU A 524 -6.41 20.42 12.86
N THR A 525 -6.68 20.30 11.57
CA THR A 525 -6.62 21.47 10.69
C THR A 525 -7.58 22.53 11.20
N LYS A 526 -7.18 23.80 11.15
CA LYS A 526 -7.98 24.92 11.67
C LYS A 526 -9.42 24.91 11.13
N LYS A 527 -9.59 24.58 9.84
CA LYS A 527 -10.90 24.43 9.18
C LYS A 527 -11.75 23.30 9.78
N HIS A 528 -11.19 22.12 9.98
CA HIS A 528 -11.95 20.97 10.46
C HIS A 528 -12.16 20.98 11.96
N PHE A 529 -11.19 21.49 12.73
CA PHE A 529 -11.37 21.67 14.17
C PHE A 529 -12.55 22.61 14.44
N GLN A 530 -12.68 23.71 13.70
CA GLN A 530 -13.86 24.57 13.74
C GLN A 530 -15.12 23.79 13.35
N ARG A 531 -15.14 23.15 12.18
CA ARG A 531 -16.31 22.40 11.68
C ARG A 531 -16.84 21.36 12.69
N LEU A 532 -15.94 20.66 13.37
CA LEU A 532 -16.31 19.57 14.28
C LEU A 532 -16.74 20.09 15.65
N TRP A 533 -15.94 20.97 16.26
CA TRP A 533 -16.10 21.33 17.67
C TRP A 533 -16.76 22.69 17.90
N PHE A 534 -16.66 23.60 16.93
CA PHE A 534 -17.17 24.98 17.02
C PHE A 534 -17.76 25.45 15.67
N PRO A 535 -18.74 24.70 15.10
CA PRO A 535 -19.21 24.92 13.73
C PRO A 535 -19.77 26.33 13.52
N GLU A 536 -19.66 26.89 12.32
CA GLU A 536 -20.34 28.14 12.03
C GLU A 536 -21.86 27.90 11.99
N PRO A 537 -22.69 28.84 12.48
CA PRO A 537 -24.15 28.71 12.39
C PRO A 537 -24.63 28.43 10.96
N GLY A 538 -25.32 27.31 10.76
CA GLY A 538 -25.80 26.80 9.46
C GLY A 538 -24.96 25.68 8.84
N THR A 539 -23.84 25.33 9.49
CA THR A 539 -22.88 24.30 9.04
C THR A 539 -22.66 23.18 10.05
N GLY A 540 -23.35 23.21 11.20
CA GLY A 540 -23.33 22.18 12.24
C GLY A 540 -23.98 20.86 11.82
N GLY A 541 -24.07 19.90 12.75
CA GLY A 541 -24.54 18.53 12.44
C GLY A 541 -23.48 17.44 12.51
N ALA A 542 -22.21 17.80 12.75
CA ALA A 542 -21.11 16.84 12.75
C ALA A 542 -21.04 16.05 14.05
N VAL A 543 -20.83 16.75 15.18
CA VAL A 543 -20.74 16.18 16.52
C VAL A 543 -21.97 16.60 17.32
N PRO A 544 -22.76 15.66 17.88
CA PRO A 544 -23.97 16.00 18.61
C PRO A 544 -23.73 17.01 19.72
N THR A 545 -24.67 17.94 19.91
CA THR A 545 -24.67 19.05 20.88
C THR A 545 -23.69 20.19 20.60
N ARG A 546 -22.83 20.08 19.58
CA ARG A 546 -21.84 21.12 19.26
C ARG A 546 -22.42 22.27 18.46
N ALA A 547 -23.53 22.11 17.74
CA ALA A 547 -24.21 23.22 17.07
C ALA A 547 -24.56 24.38 18.04
N GLY A 548 -24.90 24.07 19.29
CA GLY A 548 -25.17 25.08 20.33
C GLY A 548 -23.96 25.90 20.79
N HIS A 549 -22.74 25.50 20.40
CA HIS A 549 -21.48 26.14 20.76
C HIS A 549 -20.71 26.66 19.54
N GLY A 550 -21.42 26.95 18.45
CA GLY A 550 -20.83 27.46 17.22
C GLY A 550 -20.14 28.82 17.38
N LEU A 551 -19.02 29.01 16.69
CA LEU A 551 -18.25 30.27 16.69
C LEU A 551 -18.22 30.86 15.28
N ARG A 552 -18.30 32.20 15.17
CA ARG A 552 -18.07 32.88 13.89
C ARG A 552 -16.61 32.71 13.48
N ARG A 553 -16.36 32.70 12.16
CA ARG A 553 -15.00 32.57 11.63
C ARG A 553 -14.01 33.56 12.25
N GLN A 554 -14.38 34.84 12.37
CA GLN A 554 -13.53 35.87 12.97
C GLN A 554 -13.20 35.61 14.46
N GLU A 555 -14.16 35.10 15.23
CA GLU A 555 -13.98 34.81 16.65
C GLU A 555 -13.10 33.57 16.85
N PHE A 556 -13.36 32.53 16.05
CA PHE A 556 -12.53 31.33 16.01
C PHE A 556 -11.09 31.66 15.59
N ASP A 557 -10.92 32.46 14.53
CA ASP A 557 -9.60 32.92 14.06
C ASP A 557 -8.87 33.73 15.13
N ARG A 558 -9.57 34.46 16.00
CA ARG A 558 -8.93 35.16 17.14
C ARG A 558 -8.40 34.20 18.20
N LEU A 559 -9.11 33.11 18.48
CA LEU A 559 -8.76 32.11 19.51
C LEU A 559 -7.70 31.10 19.02
N MET A 560 -7.73 30.79 17.72
CA MET A 560 -6.76 29.94 17.03
C MET A 560 -6.17 30.72 15.84
N PRO A 561 -5.24 31.68 16.07
CA PRO A 561 -4.75 32.59 15.03
C PRO A 561 -3.96 31.88 13.94
N LYS A 562 -3.17 30.87 14.31
CA LYS A 562 -2.30 30.13 13.42
C LYS A 562 -2.83 28.73 13.17
N GLU A 563 -2.39 28.15 12.06
CA GLU A 563 -2.63 26.75 11.75
C GLU A 563 -1.68 25.86 12.56
N PHE A 564 -2.23 24.95 13.37
CA PHE A 564 -1.47 24.17 14.35
C PHE A 564 -0.37 23.35 13.66
N TRP A 565 -0.70 22.67 12.57
CA TRP A 565 0.25 21.85 11.84
C TRP A 565 1.39 22.66 11.23
N ARG A 566 1.11 23.90 10.77
CA ARG A 566 2.16 24.78 10.27
C ARG A 566 3.17 25.10 11.37
N GLU A 567 2.68 25.42 12.57
CA GLU A 567 3.54 25.66 13.74
C GLU A 567 4.35 24.41 14.13
N VAL A 568 3.73 23.23 14.12
CA VAL A 568 4.42 21.96 14.39
C VAL A 568 5.56 21.74 13.39
N VAL A 569 5.29 21.88 12.10
CA VAL A 569 6.29 21.63 11.05
C VAL A 569 7.44 22.64 11.14
N ASP A 570 7.15 23.92 11.37
CA ASP A 570 8.19 24.96 11.51
C ASP A 570 9.07 24.68 12.73
N ARG A 571 8.46 24.34 13.87
CA ARG A 571 9.18 24.02 15.11
C ARG A 571 10.00 22.74 14.99
N VAL A 572 9.51 21.71 14.31
CA VAL A 572 10.28 20.49 14.04
C VAL A 572 11.44 20.78 13.10
N ALA A 573 11.24 21.58 12.05
CA ALA A 573 12.32 21.96 11.14
C ALA A 573 13.45 22.75 11.84
N GLU A 574 13.14 23.49 12.91
CA GLU A 574 14.13 24.21 13.71
C GLU A 574 14.76 23.35 14.82
N GLU A 575 13.94 22.64 15.60
CA GLU A 575 14.38 21.95 16.83
C GLU A 575 14.71 20.47 16.64
N ALA A 576 14.22 19.82 15.58
CA ALA A 576 14.42 18.40 15.28
C ALA A 576 14.44 18.12 13.75
N PRO A 577 15.40 18.68 13.00
CA PRO A 577 15.40 18.71 11.53
C PRO A 577 15.72 17.38 10.83
N ASP A 578 15.92 16.29 11.58
CA ASP A 578 16.12 14.93 11.06
C ASP A 578 14.88 14.04 11.34
N THR A 579 13.70 14.67 11.42
CA THR A 579 12.43 13.99 11.67
C THR A 579 11.52 14.05 10.45
N LEU A 580 11.10 12.89 9.97
CA LEU A 580 10.07 12.75 8.94
C LEU A 580 8.69 12.77 9.60
N LEU A 581 7.85 13.69 9.13
CA LEU A 581 6.47 13.87 9.58
C LEU A 581 5.51 13.30 8.56
N LEU A 582 4.77 12.27 8.97
CA LEU A 582 3.79 11.57 8.15
C LEU A 582 2.40 11.88 8.71
N ALA A 583 1.51 12.41 7.87
CA ALA A 583 0.12 12.66 8.22
C ALA A 583 -0.80 11.54 7.71
N GLU A 584 -1.57 10.93 8.60
CA GLU A 584 -2.81 10.30 8.19
C GLU A 584 -3.85 11.41 7.99
N ALA A 585 -4.09 11.78 6.74
CA ALA A 585 -5.13 12.73 6.39
C ALA A 585 -5.95 12.19 5.21
N PHE A 586 -7.25 12.39 5.30
CA PHE A 586 -8.22 12.06 4.26
C PHE A 586 -8.98 13.35 3.87
N TRP A 587 -10.07 13.20 3.10
CA TRP A 587 -10.97 14.28 2.67
C TRP A 587 -10.38 15.22 1.60
N LEU A 588 -9.57 14.68 0.68
CA LEU A 588 -8.97 15.43 -0.44
C LEU A 588 -8.02 16.56 0.03
N LEU A 589 -7.48 16.45 1.25
CA LEU A 589 -6.58 17.41 1.88
C LEU A 589 -5.10 17.07 1.69
N GLU A 590 -4.77 16.00 0.98
CA GLU A 590 -3.42 15.49 0.86
C GLU A 590 -2.48 16.59 0.32
N GLY A 591 -2.88 17.25 -0.77
CA GLY A 591 -2.17 18.41 -1.32
C GLY A 591 -2.01 19.55 -0.32
N TYR A 592 -3.03 19.87 0.48
CA TYR A 592 -2.97 20.91 1.51
C TYR A 592 -1.96 20.56 2.61
N PHE A 593 -1.96 19.32 3.11
CA PHE A 593 -1.03 18.85 4.14
C PHE A 593 0.42 18.92 3.68
N VAL A 594 0.71 18.49 2.46
CA VAL A 594 2.09 18.44 2.01
C VAL A 594 2.59 19.77 1.46
N ARG A 595 1.77 20.48 0.68
CA ARG A 595 2.17 21.71 -0.01
C ARG A 595 2.05 22.94 0.88
N THR A 596 0.94 23.08 1.60
CA THR A 596 0.66 24.30 2.39
C THR A 596 1.13 24.15 3.83
N LEU A 597 0.82 23.02 4.47
CA LEU A 597 1.21 22.75 5.86
C LEU A 597 2.64 22.23 6.01
N GLY A 598 3.24 21.73 4.92
CA GLY A 598 4.63 21.29 4.89
C GLY A 598 4.89 19.91 5.50
N MET A 599 3.88 19.05 5.64
CA MET A 599 4.14 17.66 6.03
C MET A 599 5.05 16.96 5.02
N HIS A 600 5.94 16.10 5.52
CA HIS A 600 6.85 15.36 4.66
C HIS A 600 6.09 14.33 3.84
N ARG A 601 5.19 13.58 4.49
CA ARG A 601 4.41 12.52 3.86
C ARG A 601 2.94 12.58 4.25
N VAL A 602 2.06 12.09 3.38
CA VAL A 602 0.62 11.97 3.62
C VAL A 602 0.07 10.67 3.04
N TYR A 603 -0.89 10.05 3.70
CA TYR A 603 -1.53 8.83 3.19
C TYR A 603 -2.19 9.03 1.83
N ASN A 604 -2.09 8.01 0.99
CA ASN A 604 -2.75 7.93 -0.32
C ASN A 604 -3.70 6.73 -0.33
N SER A 605 -4.87 6.86 0.30
CA SER A 605 -5.88 5.80 0.31
C SER A 605 -6.49 5.53 -1.07
N ALA A 606 -6.40 6.50 -1.99
CA ALA A 606 -6.81 6.31 -3.38
C ALA A 606 -5.98 5.22 -4.07
N PHE A 607 -4.68 5.09 -3.77
CA PHE A 607 -3.84 3.99 -4.25
C PHE A 607 -4.47 2.63 -3.93
N MET A 608 -4.76 2.39 -2.64
CA MET A 608 -5.30 1.11 -2.20
C MET A 608 -6.70 0.85 -2.77
N ASN A 609 -7.63 1.78 -2.56
CA ASN A 609 -9.04 1.57 -2.92
C ASN A 609 -9.24 1.45 -4.42
N MET A 610 -8.66 2.36 -5.23
CA MET A 610 -8.89 2.36 -6.67
C MET A 610 -8.20 1.18 -7.36
N LEU A 611 -6.99 0.77 -6.91
CA LEU A 611 -6.32 -0.40 -7.49
C LEU A 611 -6.99 -1.72 -7.08
N ARG A 612 -7.53 -1.81 -5.85
CA ARG A 612 -8.34 -2.96 -5.39
C ARG A 612 -9.58 -3.11 -6.26
N ASP A 613 -10.32 -2.02 -6.42
CA ASP A 613 -11.63 -2.01 -7.10
C ASP A 613 -11.51 -1.92 -8.64
N GLU A 614 -10.28 -1.92 -9.19
CA GLU A 614 -9.98 -1.78 -10.63
C GLU A 614 -10.55 -0.49 -11.25
N ASP A 615 -10.66 0.56 -10.43
CA ASP A 615 -11.02 1.92 -10.82
C ASP A 615 -9.80 2.64 -11.47
N ASN A 616 -9.14 1.95 -12.42
CA ASN A 616 -7.82 2.34 -12.93
C ASN A 616 -7.81 3.73 -13.57
N ALA A 617 -8.85 4.07 -14.34
CA ALA A 617 -9.00 5.39 -14.93
C ALA A 617 -9.04 6.52 -13.88
N LYS A 618 -9.66 6.28 -12.71
CA LYS A 618 -9.69 7.26 -11.61
C LYS A 618 -8.30 7.42 -10.99
N TYR A 619 -7.59 6.32 -10.74
CA TYR A 619 -6.25 6.39 -10.16
C TYR A 619 -5.23 7.03 -11.13
N ARG A 620 -5.35 6.72 -12.41
CA ARG A 620 -4.52 7.33 -13.45
C ARG A 620 -4.81 8.83 -13.59
N ALA A 621 -6.07 9.25 -13.46
CA ALA A 621 -6.44 10.66 -13.36
C ALA A 621 -5.86 11.34 -12.10
N VAL A 622 -5.84 10.65 -10.95
CA VAL A 622 -5.15 11.14 -9.73
C VAL A 622 -3.67 11.44 -10.01
N MET A 623 -2.96 10.51 -10.67
CA MET A 623 -1.55 10.72 -11.02
C MET A 623 -1.37 11.87 -12.03
N LYS A 624 -2.17 11.91 -13.11
CA LYS A 624 -2.13 12.98 -14.13
C LYS A 624 -2.37 14.35 -13.49
N ASN A 625 -3.46 14.50 -12.74
CA ASN A 625 -3.81 15.77 -12.07
C ASN A 625 -2.71 16.21 -11.08
N THR A 626 -2.07 15.27 -10.38
CA THR A 626 -0.98 15.58 -9.45
C THR A 626 0.26 16.06 -10.19
N LEU A 627 0.64 15.41 -11.29
CA LEU A 627 1.78 15.82 -12.11
C LEU A 627 1.56 17.16 -12.81
N GLU A 628 0.36 17.42 -13.31
CA GLU A 628 0.00 18.71 -13.93
C GLU A 628 -0.04 19.84 -12.91
N PHE A 629 -0.52 19.58 -11.69
CA PHE A 629 -0.52 20.57 -10.61
C PHE A 629 0.88 20.80 -10.06
N ASP A 630 1.48 19.77 -9.45
CA ASP A 630 2.80 19.82 -8.86
C ASP A 630 3.40 18.41 -8.61
N PRO A 631 4.39 17.97 -9.41
CA PRO A 631 5.04 16.66 -9.24
C PRO A 631 5.60 16.42 -7.84
N GLU A 632 5.95 17.49 -7.11
CA GLU A 632 6.43 17.43 -5.73
C GLU A 632 5.42 16.80 -4.75
N VAL A 633 4.12 16.84 -5.06
CA VAL A 633 3.09 16.19 -4.25
C VAL A 633 3.18 14.67 -4.38
N LEU A 634 3.49 14.15 -5.58
CA LEU A 634 3.56 12.71 -5.83
C LEU A 634 4.62 12.02 -4.96
N ARG A 635 5.81 12.63 -4.79
CA ARG A 635 6.86 12.07 -3.91
C ARG A 635 6.49 12.05 -2.43
N ARG A 636 5.40 12.70 -2.05
CA ARG A 636 4.97 12.82 -0.65
C ARG A 636 3.84 11.86 -0.27
N PHE A 637 3.29 11.13 -1.23
CA PHE A 637 2.31 10.11 -0.92
C PHE A 637 2.93 8.90 -0.23
N VAL A 638 2.20 8.37 0.75
CA VAL A 638 2.46 7.06 1.34
C VAL A 638 1.56 6.07 0.61
N ASN A 639 2.16 5.20 -0.19
CA ASN A 639 1.45 4.17 -0.93
C ASN A 639 1.47 2.88 -0.09
N PHE A 640 0.30 2.28 0.12
CA PHE A 640 0.14 1.06 0.91
C PHE A 640 -0.97 0.19 0.34
N MET A 641 -0.85 -1.13 0.50
CA MET A 641 -1.91 -2.09 0.15
C MET A 641 -2.84 -2.37 1.33
N ASN A 642 -2.34 -2.18 2.56
CA ASN A 642 -3.14 -2.17 3.76
C ASN A 642 -2.46 -1.34 4.85
N ASN A 643 -3.25 -0.94 5.83
CA ASN A 643 -2.78 -0.33 7.08
C ASN A 643 -3.49 -1.05 8.25
N PRO A 644 -3.24 -0.67 9.52
CA PRO A 644 -3.87 -1.31 10.68
C PRO A 644 -5.41 -1.24 10.72
N ASP A 645 -5.99 -0.19 10.14
CA ASP A 645 -7.43 0.08 10.16
C ASP A 645 -8.16 -0.54 8.95
N GLU A 646 -7.44 -1.01 7.95
CA GLU A 646 -7.97 -1.59 6.70
C GLU A 646 -7.92 -3.12 6.71
N ARG A 647 -8.60 -3.74 5.73
CA ARG A 647 -8.52 -5.20 5.52
C ARG A 647 -7.10 -5.61 5.12
N THR A 648 -6.69 -6.83 5.40
CA THR A 648 -5.33 -7.31 5.08
C THR A 648 -5.09 -7.32 3.57
N ALA A 649 -3.83 -7.19 3.15
CA ALA A 649 -3.49 -7.13 1.72
C ALA A 649 -3.92 -8.41 0.97
N VAL A 650 -3.83 -9.58 1.62
CA VAL A 650 -4.26 -10.86 1.04
C VAL A 650 -5.77 -10.96 0.88
N ASP A 651 -6.56 -10.42 1.81
CA ASP A 651 -8.02 -10.35 1.69
C ASP A 651 -8.44 -9.40 0.55
N GLN A 652 -7.74 -8.28 0.39
CA GLN A 652 -8.08 -7.26 -0.60
C GLN A 652 -7.61 -7.58 -2.02
N PHE A 653 -6.41 -8.15 -2.19
CA PHE A 653 -5.76 -8.32 -3.50
C PHE A 653 -5.49 -9.78 -3.88
N GLY A 654 -5.79 -10.74 -2.98
CA GLY A 654 -5.40 -12.13 -3.14
C GLY A 654 -3.90 -12.34 -2.93
N LYS A 655 -3.36 -13.42 -3.52
CA LYS A 655 -1.94 -13.83 -3.39
C LYS A 655 -1.20 -13.92 -4.72
N GLU A 656 -1.90 -13.68 -5.82
CA GLU A 656 -1.39 -13.91 -7.18
C GLU A 656 -0.96 -12.60 -7.86
N ASN A 657 -0.94 -12.57 -9.19
CA ASN A 657 -0.40 -11.47 -9.98
C ASN A 657 -1.02 -10.09 -9.67
N LYS A 658 -2.29 -10.01 -9.27
CA LYS A 658 -2.90 -8.73 -8.84
C LYS A 658 -2.18 -8.16 -7.62
N TYR A 659 -1.95 -8.98 -6.59
CA TYR A 659 -1.20 -8.59 -5.40
C TYR A 659 0.20 -8.08 -5.77
N PHE A 660 0.95 -8.86 -6.55
CA PHE A 660 2.33 -8.51 -6.89
C PHE A 660 2.43 -7.30 -7.81
N GLY A 661 1.50 -7.14 -8.75
CA GLY A 661 1.47 -5.97 -9.64
C GLY A 661 1.24 -4.66 -8.88
N VAL A 662 0.29 -4.65 -7.93
CA VAL A 662 0.07 -3.50 -7.04
C VAL A 662 1.27 -3.29 -6.10
N CYS A 663 1.90 -4.37 -5.61
CA CYS A 663 3.12 -4.28 -4.80
C CYS A 663 4.31 -3.69 -5.58
N ILE A 664 4.45 -4.01 -6.87
CA ILE A 664 5.44 -3.39 -7.77
C ILE A 664 5.16 -1.91 -7.97
N LEU A 665 3.90 -1.52 -8.19
CA LEU A 665 3.53 -0.10 -8.24
C LEU A 665 3.93 0.61 -6.94
N MET A 666 3.65 -0.01 -5.79
CA MET A 666 4.00 0.55 -4.48
C MET A 666 5.52 0.73 -4.33
N ALA A 667 6.31 -0.25 -4.79
CA ALA A 667 7.78 -0.23 -4.70
C ALA A 667 8.45 0.74 -5.69
N THR A 668 7.86 0.95 -6.87
CA THR A 668 8.51 1.65 -8.00
C THR A 668 7.90 3.01 -8.35
N LEU A 669 6.78 3.41 -7.73
CA LEU A 669 6.30 4.78 -7.79
C LEU A 669 7.06 5.72 -6.83
N PRO A 670 7.16 7.03 -7.15
CA PRO A 670 7.57 8.03 -6.19
C PRO A 670 6.63 8.05 -4.98
N GLY A 671 7.18 8.34 -3.79
CA GLY A 671 6.44 8.28 -2.53
C GLY A 671 7.12 7.42 -1.48
N LEU A 672 6.40 7.06 -0.42
CA LEU A 672 6.87 6.16 0.62
C LEU A 672 6.08 4.84 0.52
N PRO A 673 6.71 3.71 0.17
CA PRO A 673 6.07 2.40 0.27
C PRO A 673 5.94 1.98 1.74
N MET A 674 4.73 1.65 2.15
CA MET A 674 4.44 1.12 3.48
C MET A 674 3.79 -0.25 3.40
N PHE A 675 4.41 -1.23 4.06
CA PHE A 675 3.93 -2.60 4.17
C PHE A 675 3.23 -2.82 5.51
N GLY A 676 2.06 -3.44 5.48
CA GLY A 676 1.28 -3.76 6.67
C GLY A 676 1.82 -4.95 7.47
N HIS A 677 1.38 -5.07 8.72
CA HIS A 677 1.71 -6.22 9.56
C HIS A 677 1.21 -7.52 8.89
N GLY A 678 2.09 -8.51 8.76
CA GLY A 678 1.76 -9.84 8.21
C GLY A 678 1.62 -9.87 6.69
N GLN A 679 1.80 -8.75 5.98
CA GLN A 679 1.61 -8.65 4.54
C GLN A 679 2.53 -9.60 3.74
N ILE A 680 3.79 -9.76 4.18
CA ILE A 680 4.79 -10.62 3.53
C ILE A 680 4.51 -12.09 3.82
N GLU A 681 4.16 -12.39 5.07
CA GLU A 681 3.84 -13.74 5.54
C GLU A 681 2.48 -14.23 5.02
N GLY A 682 1.63 -13.33 4.53
CA GLY A 682 0.32 -13.64 3.97
C GLY A 682 -0.77 -13.86 5.01
N PHE A 683 -0.64 -13.24 6.20
CA PHE A 683 -1.62 -13.33 7.27
C PHE A 683 -2.91 -12.60 6.92
N ALA A 684 -4.05 -13.27 7.15
CA ALA A 684 -5.38 -12.79 6.86
C ALA A 684 -6.06 -12.14 8.07
N GLU A 685 -5.61 -12.45 9.30
CA GLU A 685 -6.17 -11.84 10.50
C GLU A 685 -5.89 -10.33 10.56
N LYS A 686 -6.96 -9.54 10.73
CA LYS A 686 -6.86 -8.09 10.96
C LYS A 686 -6.74 -7.82 12.45
N TYR A 687 -5.69 -7.11 12.85
CA TYR A 687 -5.44 -6.77 14.26
C TYR A 687 -5.96 -5.38 14.61
N GLY A 688 -6.98 -5.33 15.48
CA GLY A 688 -7.41 -4.08 16.13
C GLY A 688 -6.38 -3.57 17.15
N MET A 689 -6.60 -2.36 17.66
CA MET A 689 -5.66 -1.68 18.57
C MET A 689 -5.62 -2.29 19.99
N GLU A 690 -6.56 -3.18 20.31
CA GLU A 690 -6.69 -3.96 21.56
C GLU A 690 -6.07 -5.35 21.54
N TYR A 691 -5.49 -5.78 20.43
CA TYR A 691 -4.95 -7.13 20.32
C TYR A 691 -3.63 -7.24 21.07
N ARG A 692 -3.52 -8.27 21.93
CA ARG A 692 -2.27 -8.61 22.63
C ARG A 692 -1.47 -9.72 21.92
N LYS A 693 -2.16 -10.58 21.18
CA LYS A 693 -1.62 -11.75 20.48
C LYS A 693 -2.46 -12.00 19.22
N ALA A 694 -1.93 -12.78 18.29
CA ALA A 694 -2.76 -13.31 17.22
C ALA A 694 -3.73 -14.37 17.79
N TYR A 695 -5.01 -14.33 17.39
CA TYR A 695 -5.96 -15.37 17.77
C TYR A 695 -5.97 -16.51 16.77
N TRP A 696 -5.59 -16.24 15.52
CA TRP A 696 -5.43 -17.27 14.51
C TRP A 696 -4.00 -17.80 14.54
N ASP A 697 -3.85 -19.12 14.45
CA ASP A 697 -2.56 -19.79 14.34
C ASP A 697 -2.17 -19.92 12.86
N GLU A 698 -1.99 -18.77 12.21
CA GLU A 698 -1.65 -18.71 10.79
C GLU A 698 -0.19 -19.10 10.54
N GLN A 699 0.03 -20.01 9.59
CA GLN A 699 1.36 -20.37 9.14
C GLN A 699 1.80 -19.45 7.98
N PRO A 700 3.06 -18.99 7.95
CA PRO A 700 3.56 -18.16 6.85
C PRO A 700 3.45 -18.87 5.50
N ASP A 701 2.98 -18.15 4.49
CA ASP A 701 2.90 -18.65 3.11
C ASP A 701 4.27 -18.55 2.44
N PHE A 702 5.02 -19.66 2.42
CA PHE A 702 6.36 -19.70 1.85
C PHE A 702 6.40 -19.39 0.35
N HIS A 703 5.33 -19.70 -0.41
CA HIS A 703 5.26 -19.36 -1.83
C HIS A 703 5.18 -17.84 -2.00
N LEU A 704 4.32 -17.19 -1.22
CA LEU A 704 4.19 -15.74 -1.22
C LEU A 704 5.51 -15.05 -0.81
N ILE A 705 6.19 -15.56 0.21
CA ILE A 705 7.49 -15.05 0.66
C ILE A 705 8.55 -15.19 -0.44
N GLN A 706 8.69 -16.36 -1.06
CA GLN A 706 9.66 -16.60 -2.13
C GLN A 706 9.41 -15.70 -3.35
N ARG A 707 8.14 -15.43 -3.68
CA ARG A 707 7.80 -14.47 -4.73
C ARG A 707 8.20 -13.05 -4.36
N HIS A 708 8.03 -12.61 -3.10
CA HIS A 708 8.56 -11.31 -2.66
C HIS A 708 10.09 -11.23 -2.78
N GLU A 709 10.79 -12.28 -2.40
CA GLU A 709 12.25 -12.37 -2.49
C GLU A 709 12.76 -12.23 -3.93
N ARG A 710 12.07 -12.85 -4.87
CA ARG A 710 12.40 -12.76 -6.31
C ARG A 710 11.97 -11.43 -6.94
N GLU A 711 10.76 -10.97 -6.66
CA GLU A 711 10.09 -9.94 -7.47
C GLU A 711 10.15 -8.55 -6.83
N ILE A 712 10.04 -8.44 -5.49
CA ILE A 712 9.83 -7.16 -4.79
C ILE A 712 11.10 -6.67 -4.09
N PHE A 713 11.75 -7.51 -3.27
CA PHE A 713 12.88 -7.07 -2.44
C PHE A 713 14.06 -6.49 -3.24
N PRO A 714 14.42 -7.00 -4.43
CA PRO A 714 15.44 -6.36 -5.26
C PRO A 714 15.09 -4.92 -5.66
N LEU A 715 13.80 -4.64 -5.91
CA LEU A 715 13.31 -3.29 -6.23
C LEU A 715 13.34 -2.36 -5.02
N LEU A 716 13.10 -2.89 -3.81
CA LEU A 716 13.24 -2.13 -2.57
C LEU A 716 14.69 -1.73 -2.30
N HIS A 717 15.66 -2.59 -2.61
CA HIS A 717 17.09 -2.23 -2.54
C HIS A 717 17.49 -1.18 -3.59
N ARG A 718 16.79 -1.15 -4.73
CA ARG A 718 16.92 -0.10 -5.75
C ARG A 718 15.96 1.09 -5.55
N ARG A 719 15.42 1.30 -4.33
CA ARG A 719 14.44 2.37 -4.05
C ARG A 719 14.93 3.75 -4.49
N TYR A 720 16.24 4.01 -4.43
CA TYR A 720 16.84 5.28 -4.87
C TYR A 720 16.53 5.65 -6.32
N LEU A 721 16.38 4.66 -7.21
CA LEU A 721 16.05 4.85 -8.63
C LEU A 721 14.62 5.37 -8.82
N PHE A 722 13.72 4.98 -7.92
CA PHE A 722 12.29 5.21 -8.04
C PHE A 722 11.74 6.31 -7.13
N ALA A 723 12.53 6.80 -6.18
CA ALA A 723 12.05 7.63 -5.07
C ALA A 723 11.75 9.08 -5.47
N GLY A 724 12.53 9.62 -6.40
CA GLY A 724 12.43 11.02 -6.83
C GLY A 724 11.38 11.25 -7.91
N VAL A 725 11.05 12.53 -8.11
CA VAL A 725 10.14 12.98 -9.19
C VAL A 725 10.85 13.75 -10.30
N ASP A 726 12.14 14.07 -10.12
CA ASP A 726 12.91 14.93 -11.04
C ASP A 726 12.95 14.39 -12.48
N ASN A 727 13.03 13.06 -12.63
CA ASN A 727 13.01 12.36 -13.92
C ASN A 727 11.81 11.40 -14.06
N PHE A 728 10.82 11.51 -13.17
CA PHE A 728 9.65 10.64 -13.23
C PHE A 728 8.73 11.07 -14.37
N LEU A 729 8.37 10.12 -15.23
CA LEU A 729 7.46 10.35 -16.34
C LEU A 729 6.41 9.26 -16.38
N LEU A 730 5.14 9.64 -16.27
CA LEU A 730 4.01 8.77 -16.57
C LEU A 730 3.72 8.84 -18.08
N PHE A 731 3.51 7.70 -18.72
CA PHE A 731 3.23 7.59 -20.16
C PHE A 731 1.80 7.16 -20.44
N ASP A 732 1.25 7.64 -21.55
CA ASP A 732 0.04 7.07 -22.15
C ASP A 732 0.38 5.77 -22.88
N PHE A 733 -0.42 4.73 -22.63
CA PHE A 733 -0.32 3.43 -23.28
C PHE A 733 -1.33 3.38 -24.43
N PHE A 734 -0.85 3.56 -25.66
CA PHE A 734 -1.70 3.64 -26.84
C PHE A 734 -1.96 2.26 -27.41
N THR A 735 -3.23 1.85 -27.50
CA THR A 735 -3.61 0.63 -28.20
C THR A 735 -3.39 0.78 -29.71
N SER A 736 -3.40 -0.34 -30.44
CA SER A 736 -3.33 -0.33 -31.90
C SER A 736 -4.46 0.48 -32.57
N ASP A 737 -5.59 0.66 -31.88
CA ASP A 737 -6.75 1.45 -32.34
C ASP A 737 -6.59 2.96 -32.05
N GLY A 738 -5.51 3.38 -31.39
CA GLY A 738 -5.15 4.80 -31.19
C GLY A 738 -5.76 5.47 -29.96
N TYR A 739 -6.44 4.74 -29.06
CA TYR A 739 -6.90 5.27 -27.77
C TYR A 739 -5.97 4.86 -26.62
N VAL A 740 -6.03 5.61 -25.52
CA VAL A 740 -5.24 5.32 -24.31
C VAL A 740 -5.96 4.25 -23.49
N ASN A 741 -5.29 3.13 -23.22
CA ASN A 741 -5.77 2.15 -22.27
C ASN A 741 -5.45 2.60 -20.84
N GLU A 742 -6.48 3.05 -20.12
CA GLU A 742 -6.33 3.54 -18.75
C GLU A 742 -6.13 2.41 -17.71
N ASP A 743 -6.29 1.13 -18.09
CA ASP A 743 -5.98 -0.05 -17.25
C ASP A 743 -4.48 -0.36 -17.18
N VAL A 744 -3.66 0.32 -18.00
CA VAL A 744 -2.20 0.14 -18.03
C VAL A 744 -1.47 1.35 -17.42
N PHE A 745 -0.68 1.07 -16.40
CA PHE A 745 0.22 2.03 -15.76
C PHE A 745 1.61 1.85 -16.34
N ALA A 746 2.10 2.86 -17.09
CA ALA A 746 3.42 2.85 -17.70
C ALA A 746 4.21 4.09 -17.30
N TYR A 747 5.37 3.94 -16.68
CA TYR A 747 6.18 5.09 -16.23
C TYR A 747 7.67 4.77 -16.17
N SER A 748 8.50 5.80 -16.33
CA SER A 748 9.95 5.70 -16.18
C SER A 748 10.47 6.57 -15.03
N ASN A 749 11.62 6.18 -14.49
CA ASN A 749 12.41 7.04 -13.62
C ASN A 749 13.91 6.86 -13.90
N ARG A 750 14.71 7.83 -13.46
CA ARG A 750 16.16 7.84 -13.68
C ARG A 750 16.89 8.44 -12.49
N TYR A 751 17.99 7.80 -12.11
CA TYR A 751 18.92 8.29 -11.12
C TYR A 751 20.36 8.08 -11.61
N GLY A 752 21.09 9.17 -11.86
CA GLY A 752 22.39 9.09 -12.55
C GLY A 752 22.24 8.46 -13.94
N ASP A 753 23.03 7.44 -14.21
CA ASP A 753 23.01 6.64 -15.46
C ASP A 753 22.14 5.37 -15.33
N GLU A 754 21.44 5.18 -14.22
CA GLU A 754 20.49 4.08 -14.05
C GLU A 754 19.08 4.50 -14.45
N HIS A 755 18.40 3.63 -15.18
CA HIS A 755 17.09 3.89 -15.77
C HIS A 755 16.15 2.73 -15.47
N GLY A 756 14.88 3.05 -15.21
CA GLY A 756 13.83 2.06 -15.07
C GLY A 756 12.60 2.44 -15.89
N LEU A 757 11.97 1.44 -16.49
CA LEU A 757 10.66 1.55 -17.15
C LEU A 757 9.75 0.45 -16.64
N VAL A 758 8.63 0.83 -16.04
CA VAL A 758 7.63 -0.08 -15.47
C VAL A 758 6.38 -0.02 -16.31
N ALA A 759 5.81 -1.18 -16.62
CA ALA A 759 4.49 -1.31 -17.24
C ALA A 759 3.68 -2.34 -16.46
N TYR A 760 2.46 -2.02 -16.05
CA TYR A 760 1.57 -2.92 -15.32
C TYR A 760 0.13 -2.80 -15.81
N HIS A 761 -0.49 -3.93 -16.09
CA HIS A 761 -1.90 -4.03 -16.49
C HIS A 761 -2.77 -4.45 -15.29
N ASN A 762 -3.48 -3.51 -14.65
CA ASN A 762 -4.31 -3.83 -13.48
C ASN A 762 -5.73 -4.30 -13.89
N LYS A 763 -5.82 -5.33 -14.73
CA LYS A 763 -7.10 -5.90 -15.17
C LYS A 763 -6.97 -7.39 -15.43
N ASN A 764 -8.06 -8.12 -15.20
CA ASN A 764 -8.19 -9.49 -15.69
C ASN A 764 -8.53 -9.50 -17.19
N GLY A 765 -7.52 -9.27 -18.03
CA GLY A 765 -7.64 -9.28 -19.49
C GLY A 765 -6.28 -9.20 -20.17
N THR A 766 -6.27 -9.00 -21.49
CA THR A 766 -5.03 -8.72 -22.24
C THR A 766 -4.98 -7.27 -22.70
N ALA A 767 -3.78 -6.70 -22.77
CA ALA A 767 -3.52 -5.37 -23.30
C ALA A 767 -2.28 -5.41 -24.18
N ALA A 768 -2.33 -4.76 -25.33
CA ALA A 768 -1.20 -4.65 -26.25
C ALA A 768 -1.16 -3.22 -26.80
N GLY A 769 0.02 -2.60 -26.81
CA GLY A 769 0.12 -1.18 -27.15
C GLY A 769 1.52 -0.59 -27.01
N TRP A 770 1.60 0.69 -27.34
CA TRP A 770 2.83 1.47 -27.42
C TRP A 770 2.97 2.45 -26.25
N ILE A 771 4.15 2.47 -25.65
CA ILE A 771 4.58 3.47 -24.67
C ILE A 771 5.52 4.43 -25.38
N ARG A 772 5.08 5.68 -25.59
CA ARG A 772 5.82 6.65 -26.42
C ARG A 772 5.94 8.04 -25.82
N SER A 773 4.82 8.65 -25.44
CA SER A 773 4.77 10.05 -25.01
C SER A 773 4.29 10.14 -23.57
N SER A 774 4.95 10.97 -22.78
CA SER A 774 4.54 11.23 -21.41
C SER A 774 3.21 11.98 -21.38
N VAL A 775 2.46 11.80 -20.31
CA VAL A 775 1.41 12.73 -19.91
C VAL A 775 2.02 14.12 -19.66
N ALA A 776 1.18 15.15 -19.62
CA ALA A 776 1.62 16.49 -19.24
C ALA A 776 2.04 16.53 -17.76
N TYR A 777 3.10 17.25 -17.46
CA TYR A 777 3.55 17.51 -16.08
C TYR A 777 4.08 18.93 -15.98
N SER A 778 3.98 19.53 -14.79
CA SER A 778 4.44 20.90 -14.57
C SER A 778 5.93 20.97 -14.24
N VAL A 779 6.60 21.97 -14.82
CA VAL A 779 7.99 22.33 -14.53
C VAL A 779 8.03 23.80 -14.11
N LYS A 780 8.82 24.12 -13.09
CA LYS A 780 9.03 25.51 -12.65
C LYS A 780 9.86 26.27 -13.70
N VAL A 781 9.33 27.40 -14.16
CA VAL A 781 9.97 28.27 -15.16
C VAL A 781 10.21 29.66 -14.55
N GLY A 782 11.48 30.07 -14.45
CA GLY A 782 11.89 31.35 -13.88
C GLY A 782 11.79 31.43 -12.34
N GLY A 783 12.22 32.56 -11.77
CA GLY A 783 12.31 32.76 -10.30
C GLY A 783 11.01 33.14 -9.59
N ASN A 784 9.92 33.41 -10.33
CA ASN A 784 8.65 33.89 -9.77
C ASN A 784 7.65 32.77 -9.43
N GLY A 785 8.07 31.50 -9.47
CA GLY A 785 7.19 30.36 -9.18
C GLY A 785 6.16 30.01 -10.27
N ALA A 786 6.29 30.60 -11.47
CA ALA A 786 5.46 30.24 -12.62
C ALA A 786 5.75 28.80 -13.07
N ARG A 787 4.73 28.07 -13.48
CA ARG A 787 4.82 26.68 -13.92
C ARG A 787 4.30 26.53 -15.34
N GLU A 788 4.99 25.74 -16.15
CA GLU A 788 4.59 25.41 -17.52
C GLU A 788 4.41 23.90 -17.65
N LEU A 789 3.37 23.49 -18.40
CA LEU A 789 3.14 22.08 -18.70
C LEU A 789 4.03 21.64 -19.86
N THR A 790 4.72 20.52 -19.70
CA THR A 790 5.59 19.94 -20.73
C THR A 790 5.35 18.45 -20.90
N GLN A 791 5.81 17.90 -22.02
CA GLN A 791 5.77 16.47 -22.34
C GLN A 791 7.12 16.04 -22.92
N LYS A 792 7.49 14.77 -22.68
CA LYS A 792 8.71 14.15 -23.22
C LYS A 792 8.39 12.83 -23.92
N THR A 793 9.17 12.50 -24.93
CA THR A 793 9.17 11.15 -25.51
C THR A 793 9.92 10.18 -24.61
N LEU A 794 9.65 8.88 -24.77
CA LEU A 794 10.31 7.81 -24.03
C LEU A 794 11.84 7.90 -24.13
N GLY A 795 12.38 8.07 -25.34
CA GLY A 795 13.81 8.23 -25.56
C GLY A 795 14.42 9.39 -24.77
N LYS A 796 13.77 10.57 -24.77
CA LYS A 796 14.21 11.72 -23.95
C LYS A 796 14.08 11.45 -22.46
N GLY A 797 13.05 10.73 -22.03
CA GLY A 797 12.83 10.35 -20.63
C GLY A 797 13.88 9.40 -20.09
N LEU A 798 14.27 8.41 -20.90
CA LEU A 798 15.32 7.45 -20.61
C LEU A 798 16.72 7.97 -20.97
N GLY A 799 16.89 9.19 -21.49
CA GLY A 799 18.19 9.74 -21.84
C GLY A 799 18.91 9.00 -22.97
N ILE A 800 18.16 8.38 -23.88
CA ILE A 800 18.69 7.58 -24.99
C ILE A 800 18.99 8.50 -26.18
N SER A 801 20.21 8.39 -26.71
CA SER A 801 20.66 9.17 -27.88
C SER A 801 20.15 8.51 -29.18
N PRO A 802 19.57 9.26 -30.12
CA PRO A 802 19.00 8.72 -31.38
C PRO A 802 20.06 8.52 -32.48
N ASP A 803 21.30 8.18 -32.11
CA ASP A 803 22.42 8.05 -33.03
C ASP A 803 22.25 6.82 -33.93
N THR A 804 22.59 6.95 -35.21
CA THR A 804 22.51 5.87 -36.19
C THR A 804 23.56 4.80 -35.92
N GLY A 805 23.18 3.53 -36.03
CA GLY A 805 24.06 2.40 -35.70
C GLY A 805 24.30 2.23 -34.20
N CYS A 806 23.48 2.83 -33.35
CA CYS A 806 23.52 2.63 -31.90
C CYS A 806 22.32 1.78 -31.44
N PHE A 807 22.58 0.77 -30.62
CA PHE A 807 21.57 -0.13 -30.07
C PHE A 807 21.43 0.04 -28.57
N THR A 808 20.22 -0.07 -28.04
CA THR A 808 19.92 -0.05 -26.61
C THR A 808 19.62 -1.46 -26.13
N ILE A 809 20.36 -1.91 -25.13
CA ILE A 809 20.10 -3.17 -24.42
C ILE A 809 19.49 -2.85 -23.07
N PHE A 810 18.48 -3.62 -22.66
CA PHE A 810 17.84 -3.52 -21.35
C PHE A 810 17.33 -4.89 -20.91
N ARG A 811 17.03 -5.05 -19.63
CA ARG A 811 16.66 -6.34 -19.03
C ARG A 811 15.32 -6.27 -18.33
N ASP A 812 14.48 -7.28 -18.49
CA ASP A 812 13.28 -7.42 -17.66
C ASP A 812 13.64 -8.11 -16.34
N HIS A 813 13.38 -7.43 -15.22
CA HIS A 813 13.67 -7.87 -13.86
C HIS A 813 13.08 -9.25 -13.52
N LEU A 814 11.92 -9.59 -14.09
CA LEU A 814 11.20 -10.82 -13.73
C LEU A 814 11.68 -12.04 -14.48
N THR A 815 11.79 -11.91 -15.81
CA THR A 815 12.20 -13.00 -16.69
C THR A 815 13.72 -13.12 -16.77
N ASN A 816 14.44 -12.10 -16.32
CA ASN A 816 15.89 -11.94 -16.45
C ASN A 816 16.37 -11.99 -17.92
N LEU A 817 15.46 -11.77 -18.88
CA LEU A 817 15.78 -11.71 -20.30
C LEU A 817 16.26 -10.30 -20.67
N GLU A 818 17.33 -10.25 -21.46
CA GLU A 818 17.82 -9.06 -22.12
C GLU A 818 17.14 -8.87 -23.49
N PHE A 819 16.86 -7.62 -23.82
CA PHE A 819 16.26 -7.18 -25.07
C PHE A 819 17.18 -6.16 -25.73
N ILE A 820 17.28 -6.21 -27.05
CA ILE A 820 18.02 -5.24 -27.86
C ILE A 820 17.07 -4.54 -28.84
N ARG A 821 17.21 -3.22 -28.98
CA ARG A 821 16.46 -2.39 -29.93
C ARG A 821 17.37 -1.34 -30.56
N GLU A 822 17.07 -0.94 -31.79
CA GLU A 822 17.72 0.24 -32.37
C GLU A 822 17.37 1.49 -31.54
N SER A 823 18.37 2.26 -31.13
CA SER A 823 18.17 3.43 -30.26
C SER A 823 17.31 4.51 -30.93
N LYS A 824 17.48 4.67 -32.25
CA LYS A 824 16.68 5.60 -33.05
C LYS A 824 15.21 5.19 -33.10
N GLU A 825 14.93 3.91 -33.37
CA GLU A 825 13.56 3.39 -33.38
C GLU A 825 12.88 3.58 -32.02
N LEU A 826 13.58 3.27 -30.93
CA LEU A 826 13.06 3.44 -29.57
C LEU A 826 12.72 4.90 -29.24
N CYS A 827 13.54 5.85 -29.72
CA CYS A 827 13.29 7.28 -29.59
C CYS A 827 12.10 7.77 -30.43
N GLU A 828 11.92 7.25 -31.64
CA GLU A 828 10.89 7.69 -32.59
C GLU A 828 9.52 7.04 -32.33
N LYS A 829 9.49 5.71 -32.17
CA LYS A 829 8.26 4.90 -32.04
C LYS A 829 7.90 4.59 -30.58
N GLY A 830 8.88 4.54 -29.69
CA GLY A 830 8.68 4.05 -28.31
C GLY A 830 8.85 2.53 -28.22
N ILE A 831 8.28 1.93 -27.18
CA ILE A 831 8.31 0.48 -26.97
C ILE A 831 6.90 -0.11 -27.06
N PHE A 832 6.78 -1.22 -27.78
CA PHE A 832 5.56 -2.03 -27.83
C PHE A 832 5.62 -3.11 -26.74
N VAL A 833 4.55 -3.26 -25.99
CA VAL A 833 4.45 -4.23 -24.89
C VAL A 833 3.09 -4.95 -24.96
N GLU A 834 3.12 -6.26 -24.73
CA GLU A 834 1.94 -7.10 -24.54
C GLU A 834 1.87 -7.56 -23.08
N LEU A 835 0.71 -7.41 -22.46
CA LEU A 835 0.46 -7.69 -21.05
C LEU A 835 -0.79 -8.56 -20.93
N GLY A 836 -0.64 -9.73 -20.32
CA GLY A 836 -1.74 -10.59 -19.90
C GLY A 836 -2.43 -10.10 -18.61
N PRO A 837 -3.28 -10.96 -18.02
CA PRO A 837 -4.03 -10.63 -16.81
C PRO A 837 -3.13 -10.31 -15.63
N TYR A 838 -3.23 -9.09 -15.11
CA TYR A 838 -2.38 -8.59 -14.02
C TYR A 838 -0.87 -8.69 -14.28
N GLN A 839 -0.46 -8.76 -15.55
CA GLN A 839 0.95 -8.86 -15.92
C GLN A 839 1.63 -7.50 -15.82
N TYR A 840 2.91 -7.54 -15.49
CA TYR A 840 3.78 -6.37 -15.43
C TYR A 840 5.16 -6.72 -15.99
N HIS A 841 5.85 -5.69 -16.47
CA HIS A 841 7.27 -5.71 -16.82
C HIS A 841 7.98 -4.59 -16.07
N VAL A 842 9.20 -4.88 -15.61
CA VAL A 842 10.08 -3.90 -14.97
C VAL A 842 11.40 -3.96 -15.72
N PHE A 843 11.55 -3.12 -16.73
CA PHE A 843 12.77 -3.02 -17.51
C PHE A 843 13.79 -2.16 -16.79
N LEU A 844 15.00 -2.69 -16.63
CA LEU A 844 16.14 -2.10 -15.92
C LEU A 844 17.40 -2.21 -16.78
N ASP A 845 18.51 -1.69 -16.26
CA ASP A 845 19.86 -1.88 -16.80
C ASP A 845 20.00 -1.44 -18.27
N PHE A 846 19.36 -0.33 -18.63
CA PHE A 846 19.46 0.28 -19.96
C PHE A 846 20.90 0.71 -20.24
N ARG A 847 21.45 0.26 -21.37
CA ARG A 847 22.78 0.64 -21.86
C ARG A 847 22.79 0.81 -23.36
N GLN A 848 23.48 1.84 -23.85
CA GLN A 848 23.67 2.07 -25.28
C GLN A 848 25.01 1.49 -25.74
N ILE A 849 25.01 0.82 -26.88
CA ILE A 849 26.18 0.24 -27.53
C ILE A 849 26.26 0.70 -28.98
N GLN A 850 27.47 0.98 -29.47
CA GLN A 850 27.69 1.28 -30.88
C GLN A 850 27.89 -0.03 -31.64
N ASP A 851 27.30 -0.10 -32.83
CA ASP A 851 27.52 -1.23 -33.72
C ASP A 851 28.98 -1.30 -34.18
N ASN A 852 29.44 -2.52 -34.48
CA ASN A 852 30.80 -2.72 -34.97
C ASN A 852 30.87 -2.64 -36.50
N GLU A 853 32.08 -2.67 -37.06
CA GLU A 853 32.32 -2.57 -38.51
C GLU A 853 31.63 -3.68 -39.32
N GLN A 854 31.25 -4.78 -38.66
CA GLN A 854 30.64 -5.96 -39.26
C GLN A 854 29.11 -6.00 -39.07
N HIS A 855 28.51 -4.95 -38.51
CA HIS A 855 27.06 -4.81 -38.27
C HIS A 855 26.42 -5.92 -37.43
N HIS A 856 27.16 -6.42 -36.44
CA HIS A 856 26.73 -7.59 -35.67
C HIS A 856 25.46 -7.35 -34.86
N TYR A 857 25.31 -6.16 -34.27
CA TYR A 857 24.15 -5.88 -33.43
C TYR A 857 22.90 -5.59 -34.26
N ASP A 858 23.06 -5.09 -35.48
CA ASP A 858 21.97 -4.92 -36.44
C ASP A 858 21.39 -6.28 -36.88
N HIS A 859 22.28 -7.20 -37.28
CA HIS A 859 21.89 -8.57 -37.63
C HIS A 859 21.20 -9.30 -36.47
N LEU A 860 21.75 -9.20 -35.26
CA LEU A 860 21.16 -9.80 -34.06
C LEU A 860 19.78 -9.20 -33.76
N THR A 861 19.64 -7.87 -33.83
CA THR A 861 18.36 -7.20 -33.57
C THR A 861 17.29 -7.66 -34.56
N THR A 862 17.66 -7.80 -35.84
CA THR A 862 16.79 -8.33 -36.90
C THR A 862 16.41 -9.79 -36.65
N TYR A 863 17.37 -10.64 -36.26
CA TYR A 863 17.15 -12.05 -35.98
C TYR A 863 16.24 -12.28 -34.75
N LEU A 864 16.45 -11.50 -33.69
CA LEU A 864 15.62 -11.59 -32.49
C LEU A 864 14.21 -11.06 -32.76
N ASN A 865 14.06 -10.08 -33.67
CA ASN A 865 12.77 -9.47 -34.04
C ASN A 865 11.91 -9.13 -32.82
N GLY A 866 12.55 -8.53 -31.82
CA GLY A 866 11.89 -8.13 -30.59
C GLY A 866 11.91 -9.13 -29.43
N ARG A 867 12.28 -10.40 -29.67
CA ARG A 867 12.36 -11.44 -28.63
C ARG A 867 13.48 -11.13 -27.62
N GLY A 868 13.23 -11.47 -26.36
CA GLY A 868 14.24 -11.41 -25.31
C GLY A 868 15.06 -12.70 -25.24
N VAL A 869 16.32 -12.58 -24.82
CA VAL A 869 17.26 -13.70 -24.65
C VAL A 869 17.94 -13.63 -23.28
N PRO A 870 18.40 -14.74 -22.68
CA PRO A 870 19.08 -14.71 -21.39
C PRO A 870 20.34 -13.82 -21.38
N SER A 871 21.03 -13.73 -22.51
CA SER A 871 22.25 -12.94 -22.69
C SER A 871 22.36 -12.51 -24.15
N ILE A 872 22.48 -11.19 -24.38
CA ILE A 872 22.72 -10.67 -25.73
C ILE A 872 24.10 -11.11 -26.24
N GLU A 873 25.09 -11.24 -25.37
CA GLU A 873 26.44 -11.65 -25.74
C GLU A 873 26.48 -13.11 -26.22
N ASP A 874 25.76 -14.01 -25.55
CA ASP A 874 25.73 -15.42 -25.96
C ASP A 874 24.94 -15.62 -27.25
N ALA A 875 23.81 -14.91 -27.41
CA ALA A 875 23.04 -14.93 -28.65
C ALA A 875 23.85 -14.37 -29.83
N LEU A 876 24.67 -13.34 -29.59
CA LEU A 876 25.62 -12.80 -30.56
C LEU A 876 26.60 -13.90 -30.99
N ARG A 877 27.26 -14.56 -30.03
CA ARG A 877 28.23 -15.65 -30.29
C ARG A 877 27.62 -16.80 -31.08
N GLU A 878 26.39 -17.20 -30.76
CA GLU A 878 25.68 -18.28 -31.45
C GLU A 878 25.42 -17.95 -32.93
N ILE A 879 25.02 -16.70 -33.26
CA ILE A 879 24.86 -16.27 -34.65
C ILE A 879 26.18 -16.36 -35.43
N PHE A 880 27.32 -15.98 -34.82
CA PHE A 880 28.63 -16.02 -35.49
C PHE A 880 29.19 -17.41 -35.67
N LEU A 881 28.87 -18.32 -34.74
CA LEU A 881 29.30 -19.71 -34.83
C LEU A 881 28.34 -20.56 -35.67
N GLN A 882 27.22 -20.03 -36.16
CA GLN A 882 26.20 -20.80 -36.86
C GLN A 882 26.74 -21.68 -38.01
N PRO A 883 27.66 -21.21 -38.90
CA PRO A 883 28.24 -22.08 -39.94
C PRO A 883 29.05 -23.24 -39.36
N ILE A 884 29.82 -22.98 -38.29
CA ILE A 884 30.63 -23.97 -37.57
C ILE A 884 29.71 -24.95 -36.82
N HIS A 885 28.68 -24.45 -36.14
CA HIS A 885 27.68 -25.24 -35.43
C HIS A 885 26.93 -26.16 -36.38
N TYR A 886 26.45 -25.64 -37.52
CA TYR A 886 25.78 -26.46 -38.53
C TYR A 886 26.71 -27.57 -39.05
N ALA A 887 27.95 -27.23 -39.40
CA ALA A 887 28.92 -28.23 -39.84
C ALA A 887 29.22 -29.27 -38.74
N PHE A 888 29.33 -28.86 -37.48
CA PHE A 888 29.57 -29.72 -36.33
C PHE A 888 28.36 -30.65 -36.04
N GLU A 889 27.14 -30.11 -36.04
CA GLU A 889 25.90 -30.87 -35.84
C GLU A 889 25.73 -31.98 -36.87
N THR A 890 26.16 -31.77 -38.13
CA THR A 890 26.07 -32.83 -39.14
C THR A 890 26.92 -34.07 -38.81
N LEU A 891 27.99 -33.92 -38.02
CA LEU A 891 28.80 -35.03 -37.50
C LEU A 891 28.13 -35.77 -36.33
N PHE A 892 27.17 -35.13 -35.67
CA PHE A 892 26.37 -35.70 -34.59
C PHE A 892 24.91 -35.98 -35.01
N ASP A 893 24.63 -35.98 -36.31
CA ASP A 893 23.30 -36.31 -36.83
C ASP A 893 22.89 -37.73 -36.43
N GLN A 894 21.62 -37.89 -36.07
CA GLN A 894 21.07 -39.13 -35.52
C GLN A 894 21.27 -40.32 -36.47
N SER A 895 21.23 -40.09 -37.79
CA SER A 895 21.44 -41.13 -38.80
C SER A 895 22.88 -41.65 -38.80
N LEU A 896 23.87 -40.75 -38.70
CA LEU A 896 25.29 -41.08 -38.69
C LEU A 896 25.70 -41.76 -37.38
N LEU A 897 25.22 -41.26 -36.23
CA LEU A 897 25.50 -41.86 -34.93
C LEU A 897 24.92 -43.28 -34.81
N ARG A 898 23.71 -43.52 -35.35
CA ARG A 898 23.14 -44.88 -35.43
C ARG A 898 23.95 -45.77 -36.38
N TRP A 899 24.40 -45.24 -37.52
CA TRP A 899 25.23 -46.01 -38.45
C TRP A 899 26.57 -46.43 -37.82
N LEU A 900 27.19 -45.56 -37.01
CA LEU A 900 28.39 -45.88 -36.23
C LEU A 900 28.13 -47.00 -35.21
N LEU A 901 27.03 -46.92 -34.45
CA LEU A 901 26.65 -47.94 -33.47
C LEU A 901 26.35 -49.29 -34.15
N ASP A 902 25.57 -49.29 -35.23
CA ASP A 902 25.23 -50.50 -36.00
C ASP A 902 26.46 -51.16 -36.62
N THR A 903 27.40 -50.34 -37.11
CA THR A 903 28.67 -50.82 -37.68
C THR A 903 29.53 -51.49 -36.62
N ARG A 904 29.68 -50.88 -35.44
CA ARG A 904 30.36 -51.52 -34.29
C ARG A 904 29.68 -52.85 -33.95
N MET A 905 28.35 -52.86 -33.80
CA MET A 905 27.62 -54.09 -33.47
C MET A 905 27.81 -55.19 -34.54
N ALA A 906 27.91 -54.82 -35.81
CA ALA A 906 28.16 -55.76 -36.90
C ALA A 906 29.59 -56.31 -36.86
N LEU A 907 30.60 -55.48 -36.57
CA LEU A 907 32.00 -55.90 -36.37
C LEU A 907 32.13 -56.82 -35.15
N ALA A 908 31.55 -56.44 -34.01
CA ALA A 908 31.54 -57.24 -32.77
C ALA A 908 30.95 -58.65 -33.00
N LYS A 909 29.87 -58.73 -33.78
CA LYS A 909 29.21 -59.99 -34.16
C LYS A 909 29.89 -60.70 -35.34
N LYS A 910 31.02 -60.20 -35.82
CA LYS A 910 31.78 -60.71 -36.98
C LYS A 910 30.93 -60.86 -38.25
N LYS A 911 29.92 -59.99 -38.43
CA LYS A 911 29.07 -59.94 -39.63
C LYS A 911 29.76 -59.22 -40.79
N ILE A 912 30.67 -58.32 -40.47
CA ILE A 912 31.56 -57.61 -41.39
C ILE A 912 32.98 -57.67 -40.81
N GLU A 913 34.01 -57.64 -41.67
CA GLU A 913 35.41 -57.77 -41.25
C GLU A 913 36.08 -56.42 -41.00
N THR A 914 35.67 -55.37 -41.71
CA THR A 914 36.25 -54.03 -41.62
C THR A 914 35.15 -52.96 -41.65
N THR A 915 35.47 -51.77 -41.16
CA THR A 915 34.58 -50.61 -41.20
C THR A 915 34.22 -50.26 -42.65
N PRO A 916 32.94 -50.11 -43.02
CA PRO A 916 32.53 -49.78 -44.38
C PRO A 916 33.19 -48.49 -44.88
N GLN A 917 33.76 -48.52 -46.09
CA GLN A 917 34.41 -47.34 -46.66
C GLN A 917 33.45 -46.15 -46.85
N ASP A 918 32.17 -46.40 -47.11
CA ASP A 918 31.20 -45.33 -47.29
C ASP A 918 30.97 -44.54 -45.99
N LEU A 919 30.99 -45.21 -44.83
CA LEU A 919 30.90 -44.56 -43.52
C LEU A 919 32.12 -43.67 -43.27
N LEU A 920 33.31 -44.18 -43.56
CA LEU A 920 34.55 -43.44 -43.40
C LEU A 920 34.62 -42.21 -44.32
N ARG A 921 34.15 -42.33 -45.57
CA ARG A 921 34.06 -41.19 -46.50
C ARG A 921 33.06 -40.14 -46.03
N GLU A 922 31.91 -40.54 -45.48
CA GLU A 922 30.91 -39.62 -44.94
C GLU A 922 31.50 -38.81 -43.77
N VAL A 923 32.16 -39.49 -42.82
CA VAL A 923 32.83 -38.85 -41.69
C VAL A 923 33.96 -37.93 -42.15
N GLU A 924 34.78 -38.36 -43.12
CA GLU A 924 35.87 -37.55 -43.68
C GLU A 924 35.34 -36.26 -44.34
N GLN A 925 34.28 -36.38 -45.15
CA GLN A 925 33.70 -35.24 -45.87
C GLN A 925 33.06 -34.22 -44.93
N LYS A 926 32.32 -34.69 -43.92
CA LYS A 926 31.72 -33.81 -42.91
C LYS A 926 32.78 -33.17 -41.99
N SER A 927 33.81 -33.93 -41.61
CA SER A 927 34.94 -33.41 -40.83
C SER A 927 35.71 -32.35 -41.61
N LEU A 928 35.96 -32.58 -42.90
CA LEU A 928 36.60 -31.62 -43.78
C LEU A 928 35.79 -30.33 -43.93
N ASN A 929 34.46 -30.43 -44.00
CA ASN A 929 33.58 -29.26 -44.02
C ASN A 929 33.72 -28.44 -42.73
N LEU A 930 33.60 -29.09 -41.56
CA LEU A 930 33.81 -28.44 -40.27
C LEU A 930 35.18 -27.75 -40.17
N LEU A 931 36.25 -28.46 -40.52
CA LEU A 931 37.62 -27.93 -40.44
C LEU A 931 37.84 -26.74 -41.38
N ARG A 932 37.14 -26.69 -42.53
CA ARG A 932 37.18 -25.53 -43.45
C ARG A 932 36.48 -24.32 -42.85
N GLU A 933 35.29 -24.48 -42.31
CA GLU A 933 34.56 -23.40 -41.61
C GLU A 933 35.38 -22.86 -40.43
N ILE A 934 35.97 -23.75 -39.63
CA ILE A 934 36.87 -23.37 -38.53
C ILE A 934 38.10 -22.62 -39.05
N ARG A 935 38.72 -23.07 -40.15
CA ARG A 935 39.89 -22.41 -40.73
C ARG A 935 39.56 -21.02 -41.26
N GLU A 936 38.41 -20.88 -41.93
CA GLU A 936 37.93 -19.59 -42.44
C GLU A 936 37.64 -18.61 -41.30
N TYR A 937 37.02 -19.09 -40.21
CA TYR A 937 36.73 -18.29 -39.03
C TYR A 937 37.98 -17.87 -38.24
N THR A 938 38.93 -18.80 -38.03
CA THR A 938 40.14 -18.56 -37.21
C THR A 938 41.33 -18.01 -37.99
N GLN A 939 41.23 -17.94 -39.33
CA GLN A 939 42.36 -17.68 -40.23
C GLN A 939 43.57 -18.61 -39.98
N GLY A 940 43.31 -19.85 -39.57
CA GLY A 940 44.33 -20.83 -39.23
C GLY A 940 45.15 -21.32 -40.41
N THR A 941 46.38 -21.79 -40.16
CA THR A 941 47.31 -22.28 -41.20
C THR A 941 47.41 -23.82 -41.26
N GLY A 942 46.64 -24.55 -40.45
CA GLY A 942 46.70 -26.01 -40.37
C GLY A 942 46.21 -26.72 -41.64
N ASN A 943 46.78 -27.91 -41.90
CA ASN A 943 46.40 -28.74 -43.04
C ASN A 943 45.10 -29.52 -42.75
N VAL A 944 43.97 -28.97 -43.19
CA VAL A 944 42.62 -29.53 -42.93
C VAL A 944 42.41 -30.91 -43.55
N GLU A 945 42.99 -31.19 -44.73
CA GLU A 945 42.92 -32.51 -45.36
C GLU A 945 43.67 -33.58 -44.55
N TRP A 946 44.86 -33.24 -44.02
CA TRP A 946 45.63 -34.15 -43.19
C TRP A 946 44.94 -34.43 -41.84
N ILE A 947 44.36 -33.39 -41.22
CA ILE A 947 43.60 -33.51 -39.97
C ILE A 947 42.36 -34.38 -40.18
N ALA A 948 41.58 -34.13 -41.24
CA ALA A 948 40.39 -34.93 -41.57
C ALA A 948 40.75 -36.41 -41.78
N SER A 949 41.83 -36.69 -42.52
CA SER A 949 42.30 -38.07 -42.73
C SER A 949 42.72 -38.75 -41.43
N GLY A 950 43.37 -38.01 -40.51
CA GLY A 950 43.71 -38.49 -39.17
C GLY A 950 42.47 -38.82 -38.34
N ILE A 951 41.46 -37.95 -38.33
CA ILE A 951 40.16 -38.17 -37.68
C ILE A 951 39.53 -39.45 -38.22
N THR A 952 39.43 -39.62 -39.54
CA THR A 952 38.81 -40.79 -40.18
C THR A 952 39.51 -42.10 -39.81
N ARG A 953 40.85 -42.10 -39.71
CA ARG A 953 41.60 -43.29 -39.26
C ARG A 953 41.30 -43.63 -37.80
N MET A 954 41.29 -42.64 -36.92
CA MET A 954 40.94 -42.84 -35.52
C MET A 954 39.49 -43.32 -35.36
N VAL A 955 38.55 -42.80 -36.16
CA VAL A 955 37.16 -43.28 -36.19
C VAL A 955 37.09 -44.74 -36.64
N SER A 956 37.89 -45.16 -37.63
CA SER A 956 37.97 -46.57 -38.02
C SER A 956 38.47 -47.47 -36.89
N THR A 957 39.39 -46.98 -36.05
CA THR A 957 39.86 -47.70 -34.85
C THR A 957 38.78 -47.73 -33.77
N VAL A 958 38.03 -46.64 -33.60
CA VAL A 958 36.90 -46.54 -32.65
C VAL A 958 35.75 -47.49 -33.05
N THR A 959 35.41 -47.63 -34.33
CA THR A 959 34.39 -48.59 -34.78
C THR A 959 34.86 -50.04 -34.65
N ALA A 960 36.16 -50.30 -34.80
CA ALA A 960 36.79 -51.59 -34.54
C ALA A 960 37.19 -51.80 -33.06
N PHE A 961 36.43 -51.20 -32.14
CA PHE A 961 36.71 -51.19 -30.70
C PHE A 961 37.00 -52.57 -30.11
N ASP A 962 36.24 -53.60 -30.49
CA ASP A 962 36.41 -54.94 -29.93
C ASP A 962 37.74 -55.58 -30.35
N SER A 963 38.19 -55.34 -31.58
CA SER A 963 39.51 -55.79 -32.05
C SER A 963 40.64 -55.05 -31.32
N LEU A 964 40.49 -53.75 -31.07
CA LEU A 964 41.43 -52.98 -30.26
C LEU A 964 41.48 -53.52 -28.81
N LYS A 965 40.31 -53.81 -28.23
CA LYS A 965 40.19 -54.39 -26.88
C LYS A 965 40.83 -55.77 -26.80
N GLU A 966 40.62 -56.64 -27.80
CA GLU A 966 41.27 -57.95 -27.90
C GLU A 966 42.81 -57.82 -28.01
N HIS A 967 43.30 -56.89 -28.84
CA HIS A 967 44.73 -56.62 -28.99
C HIS A 967 45.38 -56.12 -27.69
N LEU A 968 44.73 -55.19 -26.98
CA LEU A 968 45.20 -54.69 -25.69
C LEU A 968 45.13 -55.75 -24.59
N ALA A 969 44.12 -56.62 -24.62
CA ALA A 969 43.98 -57.75 -23.69
C ALA A 969 45.05 -58.83 -23.93
N ALA A 970 45.42 -59.10 -25.18
CA ALA A 970 46.42 -60.11 -25.54
C ALA A 970 47.83 -59.78 -25.00
N ARG A 971 48.16 -58.48 -24.83
CA ARG A 971 49.47 -58.05 -24.30
C ARG A 971 49.65 -58.29 -22.81
N SER A 972 48.59 -58.13 -22.02
CA SER A 972 48.62 -58.37 -20.56
C SER A 972 47.23 -58.82 -20.06
N PRO A 973 46.95 -60.13 -20.08
CA PRO A 973 45.61 -60.66 -19.84
C PRO A 973 45.04 -60.28 -18.47
N ASP A 974 45.88 -60.28 -17.42
CA ASP A 974 45.46 -60.03 -16.04
C ASP A 974 45.20 -58.54 -15.73
N ILE A 975 45.97 -57.63 -16.32
CA ILE A 975 45.90 -56.18 -16.01
C ILE A 975 44.97 -55.47 -16.99
N SER A 976 45.14 -55.71 -18.31
CA SER A 976 44.25 -55.14 -19.32
C SER A 976 42.82 -55.64 -19.17
N GLY A 977 42.62 -56.90 -18.77
CA GLY A 977 41.29 -57.45 -18.50
C GLY A 977 40.59 -56.76 -17.33
N LYS A 978 41.31 -56.46 -16.24
CA LYS A 978 40.79 -55.75 -15.06
C LYS A 978 40.51 -54.28 -15.34
N ILE A 979 41.43 -53.57 -15.98
CA ILE A 979 41.24 -52.16 -16.35
C ILE A 979 40.06 -52.01 -17.32
N MET A 980 39.97 -52.88 -18.34
CA MET A 980 38.89 -52.83 -19.33
C MET A 980 37.54 -53.34 -18.79
N SER A 981 37.49 -53.86 -17.56
CA SER A 981 36.25 -54.21 -16.87
C SER A 981 35.55 -53.01 -16.22
N GLY A 982 36.27 -51.90 -16.00
CA GLY A 982 35.72 -50.64 -15.50
C GLY A 982 34.94 -49.82 -16.54
N LEU A 983 34.97 -50.24 -17.81
CA LEU A 983 34.06 -49.72 -18.83
C LEU A 983 32.74 -50.46 -18.70
N GLU A 984 31.65 -49.72 -18.51
CA GLU A 984 30.29 -50.28 -18.51
C GLU A 984 30.12 -51.21 -19.70
N SER A 985 29.74 -52.46 -19.41
CA SER A 985 29.61 -53.53 -20.39
C SER A 985 28.82 -53.07 -21.62
N ASP A 986 29.52 -52.86 -22.74
CA ASP A 986 28.97 -52.71 -24.09
C ASP A 986 27.91 -51.60 -24.28
N SER A 987 28.12 -50.43 -23.66
CA SER A 987 27.17 -49.31 -23.76
C SER A 987 27.48 -48.38 -24.94
N GLY A 988 26.48 -48.12 -25.79
CA GLY A 988 26.55 -47.13 -26.87
C GLY A 988 27.11 -45.74 -26.47
N PRO A 989 26.85 -45.21 -25.26
CA PRO A 989 27.45 -43.97 -24.77
C PRO A 989 28.98 -43.94 -24.78
N THR A 990 29.65 -45.05 -24.43
CA THR A 990 31.12 -45.12 -24.38
C THR A 990 31.72 -44.96 -25.78
N LEU A 991 31.14 -45.63 -26.78
CA LEU A 991 31.57 -45.49 -28.18
C LEU A 991 31.38 -44.06 -28.69
N LEU A 992 30.22 -43.46 -28.39
CA LEU A 992 29.90 -42.13 -28.87
C LEU A 992 30.72 -41.05 -28.16
N ALA A 993 31.07 -41.24 -26.89
CA ALA A 993 32.03 -40.38 -26.18
C ALA A 993 33.44 -40.48 -26.79
N LEU A 994 33.90 -41.67 -27.18
CA LEU A 994 35.17 -41.84 -27.90
C LEU A 994 35.14 -41.15 -29.26
N TYR A 995 34.04 -41.31 -30.01
CA TYR A 995 33.82 -40.63 -31.28
C TYR A 995 33.85 -39.11 -31.12
N GLY A 996 33.10 -38.57 -30.14
CA GLY A 996 33.07 -37.13 -29.87
C GLY A 996 34.44 -36.58 -29.48
N TRP A 997 35.20 -37.30 -28.66
CA TRP A 997 36.58 -36.94 -28.35
C TRP A 997 37.49 -36.97 -29.60
N VAL A 998 37.39 -38.00 -30.45
CA VAL A 998 38.16 -38.08 -31.71
C VAL A 998 37.90 -36.86 -32.60
N LEU A 999 36.64 -36.41 -32.71
CA LEU A 999 36.31 -35.22 -33.49
C LEU A 999 36.89 -33.94 -32.90
N ILE A 1000 36.81 -33.78 -31.58
CA ILE A 1000 37.13 -32.51 -30.91
C ILE A 1000 38.64 -32.34 -30.64
N HIS A 1001 39.34 -33.39 -30.22
CA HIS A 1001 40.70 -33.26 -29.69
C HIS A 1001 41.71 -32.64 -30.69
N SER A 1002 41.49 -32.85 -31.98
CA SER A 1002 42.35 -32.36 -33.05
C SER A 1002 41.95 -31.01 -33.66
N LEU A 1003 40.81 -30.42 -33.26
CA LEU A 1003 40.30 -29.18 -33.88
C LEU A 1003 41.28 -28.00 -33.76
N GLY A 1004 41.99 -27.88 -32.63
CA GLY A 1004 43.01 -26.84 -32.42
C GLY A 1004 44.17 -26.89 -33.42
N ARG A 1005 44.41 -28.03 -34.09
CA ARG A 1005 45.44 -28.15 -35.13
C ARG A 1005 45.13 -27.33 -36.37
N VAL A 1006 43.88 -26.89 -36.55
CA VAL A 1006 43.48 -26.01 -37.66
C VAL A 1006 44.13 -24.64 -37.54
N VAL A 1007 44.35 -24.14 -36.32
CA VAL A 1007 44.93 -22.82 -36.06
C VAL A 1007 46.44 -22.81 -36.35
N SER A 1008 47.18 -23.72 -35.71
CA SER A 1008 48.63 -23.88 -35.87
C SER A 1008 49.07 -25.29 -35.48
N GLU A 1009 49.95 -25.90 -36.28
CA GLU A 1009 50.52 -27.22 -36.00
C GLU A 1009 51.54 -27.23 -34.83
N GLY A 1010 52.05 -26.04 -34.44
CA GLY A 1010 53.05 -25.89 -33.37
C GLY A 1010 52.58 -25.11 -32.13
N GLY A 1011 51.29 -24.73 -32.07
CA GLY A 1011 50.69 -24.03 -30.92
C GLY A 1011 50.18 -24.97 -29.83
N ASP A 1012 49.53 -24.43 -28.79
CA ASP A 1012 48.87 -25.23 -27.75
C ASP A 1012 47.54 -25.82 -28.26
N VAL A 1013 47.66 -26.89 -29.04
CA VAL A 1013 46.53 -27.61 -29.64
C VAL A 1013 45.58 -28.14 -28.57
N GLN A 1014 46.12 -28.57 -27.42
CA GLN A 1014 45.34 -29.16 -26.33
C GLN A 1014 44.44 -28.12 -25.66
N GLU A 1015 45.02 -26.98 -25.28
CA GLU A 1015 44.28 -25.90 -24.65
C GLU A 1015 43.23 -25.32 -25.61
N THR A 1016 43.59 -25.11 -26.88
CA THR A 1016 42.69 -24.57 -27.91
C THR A 1016 41.49 -25.50 -28.14
N SER A 1017 41.71 -26.79 -28.37
CA SER A 1017 40.60 -27.75 -28.56
C SER A 1017 39.73 -27.86 -27.31
N ARG A 1018 40.32 -27.74 -26.12
CA ARG A 1018 39.58 -27.80 -24.84
C ARG A 1018 38.73 -26.57 -24.62
N SER A 1019 39.25 -25.36 -24.90
CA SER A 1019 38.51 -24.10 -24.69
C SER A 1019 37.28 -24.05 -25.58
N TRP A 1020 37.38 -24.48 -26.84
CA TRP A 1020 36.28 -24.48 -27.80
C TRP A 1020 35.09 -25.37 -27.40
N ILE A 1021 35.29 -26.38 -26.55
CA ILE A 1021 34.17 -27.16 -26.00
C ILE A 1021 33.18 -26.25 -25.26
N ASP A 1022 33.70 -25.28 -24.52
CA ASP A 1022 32.90 -24.35 -23.70
C ASP A 1022 32.67 -23.03 -24.45
N GLU A 1023 33.71 -22.41 -25.03
CA GLU A 1023 33.65 -21.12 -25.72
C GLU A 1023 32.77 -21.15 -26.97
N TRP A 1024 32.80 -22.25 -27.72
CA TRP A 1024 32.01 -22.41 -28.94
C TRP A 1024 30.77 -23.29 -28.72
N SER A 1025 30.40 -23.55 -27.47
CA SER A 1025 29.20 -24.32 -27.12
C SER A 1025 29.12 -25.74 -27.71
N PHE A 1026 30.23 -26.33 -28.17
CA PHE A 1026 30.23 -27.71 -28.68
C PHE A 1026 29.78 -28.71 -27.61
N GLY A 1027 30.06 -28.45 -26.32
CA GLY A 1027 29.59 -29.29 -25.24
C GLY A 1027 28.06 -29.38 -25.14
N ARG A 1028 27.35 -28.28 -25.45
CA ARG A 1028 25.88 -28.27 -25.52
C ARG A 1028 25.40 -29.13 -26.70
N LEU A 1029 25.97 -28.92 -27.89
CA LEU A 1029 25.57 -29.64 -29.11
C LEU A 1029 25.77 -31.16 -28.99
N VAL A 1030 26.87 -31.61 -28.40
CA VAL A 1030 27.10 -33.04 -28.13
C VAL A 1030 26.09 -33.58 -27.12
N SER A 1031 25.80 -32.81 -26.07
CA SER A 1031 24.82 -33.21 -25.04
C SER A 1031 23.41 -33.35 -25.60
N ASP A 1032 22.99 -32.40 -26.44
CA ASP A 1032 21.69 -32.39 -27.11
C ASP A 1032 21.57 -33.59 -28.06
N ALA A 1033 22.59 -33.86 -28.89
CA ALA A 1033 22.61 -35.00 -29.79
C ALA A 1033 22.54 -36.36 -29.06
N PHE A 1034 23.18 -36.47 -27.88
CA PHE A 1034 23.12 -37.69 -27.08
C PHE A 1034 21.76 -37.86 -26.40
N ALA A 1035 21.15 -36.76 -25.94
CA ALA A 1035 19.79 -36.78 -25.40
C ALA A 1035 18.76 -37.19 -26.48
N ASP A 1036 18.91 -36.72 -27.72
CA ASP A 1036 18.05 -37.08 -28.86
C ASP A 1036 18.17 -38.56 -29.29
N LEU A 1037 19.26 -39.22 -28.92
CA LEU A 1037 19.42 -40.68 -29.05
C LEU A 1037 18.77 -41.47 -27.91
N GLY A 1038 18.23 -40.78 -26.90
CA GLY A 1038 17.53 -41.38 -25.76
C GLY A 1038 18.43 -41.76 -24.58
N PHE A 1039 19.66 -41.23 -24.51
CA PHE A 1039 20.51 -41.44 -23.33
C PHE A 1039 20.06 -40.59 -22.15
N ASP A 1040 20.21 -41.13 -20.94
CA ASP A 1040 19.87 -40.42 -19.71
C ASP A 1040 20.88 -39.30 -19.38
N GLN A 1041 20.42 -38.32 -18.61
CA GLN A 1041 21.21 -37.12 -18.28
C GLN A 1041 22.53 -37.45 -17.53
N TYR A 1042 22.57 -38.54 -16.75
CA TYR A 1042 23.77 -38.95 -16.04
C TYR A 1042 24.84 -39.47 -17.02
N SER A 1043 24.44 -40.33 -17.96
CA SER A 1043 25.31 -40.81 -19.05
C SER A 1043 25.86 -39.68 -19.92
N VAL A 1044 25.02 -38.70 -20.27
CA VAL A 1044 25.43 -37.52 -21.07
C VAL A 1044 26.45 -36.66 -20.32
N SER A 1045 26.17 -36.34 -19.05
CA SER A 1045 27.09 -35.57 -18.21
C SER A 1045 28.44 -36.26 -18.05
N ARG A 1046 28.43 -37.58 -17.79
CA ARG A 1046 29.64 -38.38 -17.63
C ARG A 1046 30.45 -38.45 -18.92
N ALA A 1047 29.81 -38.60 -20.07
CA ALA A 1047 30.47 -38.55 -21.38
C ALA A 1047 31.17 -37.20 -21.62
N MET A 1048 30.53 -36.10 -21.26
CA MET A 1048 31.12 -34.75 -21.42
C MET A 1048 32.33 -34.52 -20.53
N ILE A 1049 32.30 -34.98 -19.27
CA ILE A 1049 33.46 -34.91 -18.36
C ILE A 1049 34.65 -35.67 -18.96
N ILE A 1050 34.40 -36.85 -19.52
CA ILE A 1050 35.43 -37.68 -20.17
C ILE A 1050 36.01 -36.98 -21.39
N ILE A 1051 35.17 -36.48 -22.31
CA ILE A 1051 35.61 -35.76 -23.51
C ILE A 1051 36.51 -34.58 -23.11
N LYS A 1052 36.05 -33.75 -22.16
CA LYS A 1052 36.82 -32.59 -21.65
C LYS A 1052 38.16 -33.01 -21.07
N THR A 1053 38.17 -34.01 -20.20
CA THR A 1053 39.38 -34.52 -19.54
C THR A 1053 40.41 -35.00 -20.56
N PHE A 1054 40.01 -35.87 -21.48
CA PHE A 1054 40.95 -36.46 -22.44
C PHE A 1054 41.29 -35.55 -23.61
N THR A 1055 40.55 -34.45 -23.83
CA THR A 1055 40.99 -33.37 -24.73
C THR A 1055 42.08 -32.52 -24.08
N ALA A 1056 41.94 -32.18 -22.78
CA ALA A 1056 42.94 -31.43 -22.02
C ALA A 1056 44.26 -32.21 -21.86
N HIS A 1057 44.16 -33.48 -21.48
CA HIS A 1057 45.33 -34.34 -21.23
C HIS A 1057 45.75 -35.18 -22.44
N GLN A 1058 45.35 -34.84 -23.67
CA GLN A 1058 45.52 -35.72 -24.85
C GLN A 1058 46.96 -36.16 -25.16
N SER A 1059 47.98 -35.44 -24.68
CA SER A 1059 49.40 -35.73 -24.92
C SER A 1059 50.13 -36.31 -23.70
N TRP A 1060 49.41 -36.81 -22.70
CA TRP A 1060 49.98 -37.36 -21.46
C TRP A 1060 51.04 -38.47 -21.68
N HIS A 1061 50.97 -39.18 -22.83
CA HIS A 1061 51.89 -40.25 -23.22
C HIS A 1061 53.08 -39.79 -24.09
N LYS A 1062 53.15 -38.52 -24.52
CA LYS A 1062 54.21 -38.01 -25.41
C LYS A 1062 55.28 -37.22 -24.62
N GLY A 1063 56.53 -37.68 -24.64
CA GLY A 1063 57.69 -37.00 -24.03
C GLY A 1063 58.94 -37.90 -23.92
N LYS A 1064 60.15 -37.33 -24.09
CA LYS A 1064 61.44 -38.08 -24.11
C LYS A 1064 62.09 -38.34 -22.75
N VAL A 1065 61.38 -38.08 -21.66
CA VAL A 1065 61.81 -38.46 -20.30
C VAL A 1065 60.69 -39.35 -19.79
N ILE A 1066 61.01 -40.55 -19.32
CA ILE A 1066 60.06 -41.47 -18.68
C ILE A 1066 59.31 -40.65 -17.62
N ALA A 1067 58.09 -40.22 -17.93
CA ALA A 1067 57.27 -39.49 -16.99
C ALA A 1067 56.87 -40.50 -15.91
N ASP A 1068 57.27 -40.24 -14.67
CA ASP A 1068 56.89 -41.06 -13.53
C ASP A 1068 55.36 -41.11 -13.49
N ALA A 1069 54.79 -42.30 -13.29
CA ALA A 1069 53.35 -42.49 -13.16
C ALA A 1069 52.77 -41.56 -12.08
N HIS A 1070 53.57 -41.25 -11.06
CA HIS A 1070 53.27 -40.23 -10.06
C HIS A 1070 52.95 -38.85 -10.67
N ASP A 1071 53.82 -38.31 -11.53
CA ASP A 1071 53.69 -36.95 -12.06
C ASP A 1071 52.50 -36.81 -13.00
N ILE A 1072 52.24 -37.86 -13.79
CA ILE A 1072 51.04 -37.94 -14.66
C ILE A 1072 49.78 -37.91 -13.78
N LEU A 1073 49.72 -38.71 -12.72
CA LEU A 1073 48.55 -38.73 -11.84
C LEU A 1073 48.35 -37.39 -11.13
N VAL A 1074 49.42 -36.73 -10.67
CA VAL A 1074 49.34 -35.41 -10.04
C VAL A 1074 48.79 -34.38 -11.04
N SER A 1075 49.26 -34.38 -12.29
CA SER A 1075 48.75 -33.50 -13.35
C SER A 1075 47.25 -33.71 -13.59
N PHE A 1076 46.77 -34.95 -13.59
CA PHE A 1076 45.35 -35.25 -13.73
C PHE A 1076 44.55 -34.81 -12.49
N LEU A 1077 45.03 -35.06 -11.28
CA LEU A 1077 44.32 -34.68 -10.04
C LEU A 1077 44.24 -33.16 -9.82
N GLN A 1078 45.10 -32.37 -10.47
CA GLN A 1078 44.99 -30.89 -10.48
C GLN A 1078 43.82 -30.39 -11.35
N ASP A 1079 43.29 -31.23 -12.23
CA ASP A 1079 42.15 -30.90 -13.07
C ASP A 1079 40.82 -31.13 -12.34
N SER A 1080 40.00 -30.08 -12.28
CA SER A 1080 38.69 -30.14 -11.63
C SER A 1080 37.71 -31.13 -12.29
N GLU A 1081 37.83 -31.37 -13.60
CA GLU A 1081 36.98 -32.34 -14.30
C GLU A 1081 37.36 -33.78 -13.93
N VAL A 1082 38.65 -34.06 -13.72
CA VAL A 1082 39.11 -35.36 -13.21
C VAL A 1082 38.62 -35.57 -11.78
N GLN A 1083 38.66 -34.55 -10.92
CA GLN A 1083 38.12 -34.65 -9.56
C GLN A 1083 36.61 -34.95 -9.55
N ARG A 1084 35.85 -34.40 -10.50
CA ARG A 1084 34.43 -34.74 -10.68
C ARG A 1084 34.24 -36.15 -11.23
N LEU A 1085 35.06 -36.60 -12.20
CA LEU A 1085 35.02 -37.98 -12.70
C LEU A 1085 35.28 -39.01 -11.59
N LEU A 1086 36.14 -38.66 -10.64
CA LEU A 1086 36.52 -39.48 -9.51
C LEU A 1086 35.58 -39.31 -8.29
N ASP A 1087 34.56 -38.44 -8.36
CA ASP A 1087 33.69 -38.09 -7.24
C ASP A 1087 34.48 -37.81 -5.93
N VAL A 1088 35.52 -36.99 -6.03
CA VAL A 1088 36.41 -36.71 -4.90
C VAL A 1088 35.65 -36.00 -3.79
N ASN A 1089 35.64 -36.59 -2.60
CA ASN A 1089 34.94 -36.04 -1.43
C ASN A 1089 35.83 -36.03 -0.18
N ARG A 1090 35.66 -35.01 0.66
CA ARG A 1090 36.35 -34.89 1.94
C ARG A 1090 35.46 -35.40 3.07
N HIS A 1091 35.92 -36.42 3.79
CA HIS A 1091 35.26 -36.94 4.97
C HIS A 1091 36.28 -37.19 6.07
N LEU A 1092 36.06 -36.61 7.27
CA LEU A 1092 36.98 -36.65 8.41
C LEU A 1092 38.40 -36.18 8.05
N ASP A 1093 38.50 -35.04 7.33
CA ASP A 1093 39.75 -34.45 6.82
C ASP A 1093 40.58 -35.34 5.85
N ILE A 1094 40.03 -36.45 5.38
CA ILE A 1094 40.65 -37.34 4.38
C ILE A 1094 39.95 -37.17 3.02
N LEU A 1095 40.73 -37.12 1.94
CA LEU A 1095 40.22 -37.11 0.57
C LEU A 1095 40.05 -38.53 0.03
N TRP A 1096 38.80 -38.88 -0.26
CA TRP A 1096 38.39 -40.15 -0.82
C TRP A 1096 38.04 -39.98 -2.30
N PHE A 1097 38.23 -41.03 -3.09
CA PHE A 1097 37.80 -41.08 -4.49
C PHE A 1097 36.99 -42.34 -4.79
N ASN A 1098 36.13 -42.29 -5.80
CA ASN A 1098 35.28 -43.39 -6.22
C ASN A 1098 36.08 -44.44 -7.02
N LYS A 1099 35.86 -45.73 -6.69
CA LYS A 1099 36.51 -46.87 -7.32
C LYS A 1099 36.21 -46.93 -8.83
N GLU A 1100 34.94 -46.94 -9.18
CA GLU A 1100 34.47 -47.11 -10.56
C GLU A 1100 34.93 -45.94 -11.46
N GLY A 1101 34.99 -44.73 -10.91
CA GLY A 1101 35.51 -43.53 -11.56
C GLY A 1101 37.01 -43.65 -11.86
N PHE A 1102 37.81 -44.21 -10.95
CA PHE A 1102 39.24 -44.42 -11.16
C PHE A 1102 39.52 -45.53 -12.19
N GLU A 1103 38.79 -46.64 -12.13
CA GLU A 1103 38.87 -47.70 -13.14
C GLU A 1103 38.48 -47.17 -14.54
N THR A 1104 37.45 -46.32 -14.60
CA THR A 1104 37.06 -45.60 -15.83
C THR A 1104 38.22 -44.73 -16.33
N LEU A 1105 38.84 -43.92 -15.46
CA LEU A 1105 39.96 -43.06 -15.82
C LEU A 1105 41.11 -43.86 -16.47
N LEU A 1106 41.52 -44.97 -15.85
CA LEU A 1106 42.60 -45.82 -16.38
C LEU A 1106 42.26 -46.45 -17.73
N ALA A 1107 41.03 -46.93 -17.89
CA ALA A 1107 40.57 -47.52 -19.15
C ALA A 1107 40.60 -46.49 -20.29
N TRP A 1108 40.16 -45.25 -20.01
CA TRP A 1108 40.17 -44.19 -20.99
C TRP A 1108 41.57 -43.64 -21.29
N MET A 1109 42.49 -43.61 -20.32
CA MET A 1109 43.91 -43.33 -20.56
C MET A 1109 44.47 -44.31 -21.59
N LEU A 1110 44.32 -45.61 -21.34
CA LEU A 1110 44.81 -46.66 -22.24
C LEU A 1110 44.17 -46.56 -23.63
N LEU A 1111 42.85 -46.39 -23.72
CA LEU A 1111 42.13 -46.31 -24.99
C LEU A 1111 42.51 -45.09 -25.82
N THR A 1112 42.48 -43.90 -25.24
CA THR A 1112 42.73 -42.65 -25.97
C THR A 1112 44.18 -42.55 -26.47
N ALA A 1113 45.15 -43.01 -25.67
CA ALA A 1113 46.53 -43.10 -26.11
C ALA A 1113 46.70 -44.12 -27.24
N SER A 1114 46.12 -45.32 -27.11
CA SER A 1114 46.22 -46.37 -28.13
C SER A 1114 45.56 -45.95 -29.46
N ILE A 1115 44.38 -45.32 -29.42
CA ILE A 1115 43.69 -44.81 -30.60
C ILE A 1115 44.53 -43.75 -31.32
N ARG A 1116 45.21 -42.87 -30.58
CA ARG A 1116 46.11 -41.87 -31.18
C ARG A 1116 47.35 -42.50 -31.80
N ILE A 1117 48.00 -43.44 -31.12
CA ILE A 1117 49.21 -44.12 -31.62
C ILE A 1117 48.88 -44.90 -32.90
N GLU A 1118 47.76 -45.65 -32.91
CA GLU A 1118 47.31 -46.41 -34.08
C GLU A 1118 46.87 -45.51 -35.23
N GLY A 1119 46.25 -44.38 -34.90
CA GLY A 1119 45.77 -43.37 -35.85
C GLY A 1119 46.86 -42.49 -36.47
N ASP A 1120 48.08 -42.46 -35.92
CA ASP A 1120 49.16 -41.57 -36.36
C ASP A 1120 49.92 -42.17 -37.57
N PRO A 1121 49.84 -41.55 -38.78
CA PRO A 1121 50.59 -41.99 -39.95
C PRO A 1121 52.11 -41.94 -39.77
N SER A 1122 52.60 -41.08 -38.88
CA SER A 1122 54.03 -40.76 -38.76
C SER A 1122 54.81 -41.80 -37.96
N ILE A 1123 54.12 -42.65 -37.19
CA ILE A 1123 54.73 -43.67 -36.35
C ILE A 1123 54.84 -44.97 -37.14
N ALA A 1124 56.07 -45.48 -37.30
CA ALA A 1124 56.33 -46.74 -37.97
C ALA A 1124 55.71 -47.93 -37.19
N PRO A 1125 55.27 -49.02 -37.86
CA PRO A 1125 54.60 -50.14 -37.19
C PRO A 1125 55.36 -50.72 -35.99
N GLU A 1126 56.68 -50.86 -36.09
CA GLU A 1126 57.54 -51.37 -35.01
C GLU A 1126 57.66 -50.41 -33.82
N GLU A 1127 57.46 -49.12 -34.05
CA GLU A 1127 57.52 -48.07 -33.02
C GLU A 1127 56.18 -47.92 -32.30
N ARG A 1128 55.06 -48.19 -32.99
CA ARG A 1128 53.70 -48.22 -32.40
C ARG A 1128 53.61 -49.23 -31.26
N ASP A 1129 54.11 -50.44 -31.48
CA ASP A 1129 54.06 -51.50 -30.47
C ASP A 1129 54.82 -51.08 -29.20
N ARG A 1130 55.97 -50.41 -29.34
CA ARG A 1130 56.77 -49.92 -28.21
C ARG A 1130 56.08 -48.77 -27.46
N GLU A 1131 55.45 -47.83 -28.16
CA GLU A 1131 54.72 -46.74 -27.52
C GLU A 1131 53.49 -47.27 -26.76
N ILE A 1132 52.76 -48.24 -27.34
CA ILE A 1132 51.63 -48.90 -26.67
C ILE A 1132 52.10 -49.66 -25.42
N ASP A 1133 53.24 -50.35 -25.47
CA ASP A 1133 53.80 -51.03 -24.29
C ASP A 1133 54.21 -50.05 -23.18
N ALA A 1134 54.75 -48.88 -23.54
CA ALA A 1134 55.08 -47.83 -22.58
C ALA A 1134 53.83 -47.25 -21.89
N VAL A 1135 52.78 -46.97 -22.68
CA VAL A 1135 51.46 -46.55 -22.17
C VAL A 1135 50.91 -47.61 -21.21
N HIS A 1136 50.97 -48.89 -21.59
CA HIS A 1136 50.50 -50.00 -20.76
C HIS A 1136 51.24 -50.07 -19.42
N GLY A 1137 52.57 -49.94 -19.44
CA GLY A 1137 53.39 -49.94 -18.23
C GLY A 1137 53.00 -48.85 -17.22
N ILE A 1138 52.70 -47.64 -17.71
CA ILE A 1138 52.26 -46.52 -16.86
C ILE A 1138 50.88 -46.81 -16.25
N VAL A 1139 49.91 -47.23 -17.06
CA VAL A 1139 48.55 -47.53 -16.58
C VAL A 1139 48.56 -48.72 -15.60
N ALA A 1140 49.42 -49.71 -15.82
CA ALA A 1140 49.61 -50.84 -14.91
C ALA A 1140 50.18 -50.40 -13.55
N ALA A 1141 51.16 -49.49 -13.53
CA ALA A 1141 51.69 -48.92 -12.29
C ALA A 1141 50.61 -48.15 -11.50
N LEU A 1142 49.80 -47.34 -12.19
CA LEU A 1142 48.67 -46.63 -11.58
C LEU A 1142 47.62 -47.59 -11.01
N HIS A 1143 47.29 -48.67 -11.73
CA HIS A 1143 46.37 -49.69 -11.25
C HIS A 1143 46.90 -50.41 -9.99
N ASN A 1144 48.20 -50.75 -9.96
CA ASN A 1144 48.82 -51.39 -8.79
C ASN A 1144 48.84 -50.46 -7.57
N ALA A 1145 49.06 -49.17 -7.78
CA ALA A 1145 48.98 -48.18 -6.71
C ALA A 1145 47.54 -48.00 -6.20
N PHE A 1146 46.56 -48.01 -7.10
CA PHE A 1146 45.14 -47.98 -6.81
C PHE A 1146 44.70 -49.12 -5.88
N GLU A 1147 45.08 -50.36 -6.18
CA GLU A 1147 44.77 -51.54 -5.34
C GLU A 1147 45.33 -51.43 -3.91
N LYS A 1148 46.41 -50.66 -3.71
CA LYS A 1148 47.06 -50.45 -2.41
C LYS A 1148 46.58 -49.19 -1.68
N SER A 1149 45.71 -48.38 -2.30
CA SER A 1149 45.40 -47.02 -1.83
C SER A 1149 44.26 -46.92 -0.82
N ASP A 1150 43.49 -48.00 -0.61
CA ASP A 1150 42.22 -47.97 0.14
C ASP A 1150 41.28 -46.83 -0.29
N TYR A 1151 41.32 -46.42 -1.57
CA TYR A 1151 40.52 -45.32 -2.15
C TYR A 1151 40.82 -43.93 -1.57
N GLN A 1152 42.01 -43.74 -0.99
CA GLN A 1152 42.46 -42.46 -0.45
C GLN A 1152 43.52 -41.84 -1.36
N ILE A 1153 43.35 -40.56 -1.70
CA ILE A 1153 44.25 -39.86 -2.64
C ILE A 1153 45.69 -39.82 -2.10
N GLU A 1154 45.87 -39.59 -0.80
CA GLU A 1154 47.20 -39.50 -0.18
C GLU A 1154 47.95 -40.84 -0.27
N LYS A 1155 47.29 -41.95 0.08
CA LYS A 1155 47.86 -43.31 -0.03
C LYS A 1155 48.16 -43.71 -1.48
N LEU A 1156 47.31 -43.28 -2.42
CA LEU A 1156 47.51 -43.51 -3.85
C LEU A 1156 48.81 -42.85 -4.34
N LEU A 1157 49.02 -41.57 -3.98
CA LEU A 1157 50.22 -40.83 -4.35
C LEU A 1157 51.48 -41.38 -3.65
N ASP A 1158 51.38 -41.76 -2.38
CA ASP A 1158 52.51 -42.31 -1.61
C ASP A 1158 52.96 -43.70 -2.10
N SER A 1159 52.01 -44.51 -2.60
CA SER A 1159 52.31 -45.81 -3.21
C SER A 1159 53.18 -45.67 -4.46
N LEU A 1160 52.95 -44.63 -5.28
CA LEU A 1160 53.72 -44.35 -6.49
C LEU A 1160 55.11 -43.77 -6.19
N LYS A 1161 55.26 -42.96 -5.13
CA LYS A 1161 56.57 -42.42 -4.70
C LYS A 1161 57.54 -43.48 -4.20
N ASN A 1162 57.04 -44.60 -3.67
CA ASN A 1162 57.87 -45.66 -3.10
C ASN A 1162 58.37 -46.67 -4.14
N GLU A 1163 57.80 -46.70 -5.35
CA GLU A 1163 58.22 -47.61 -6.43
C GLU A 1163 59.35 -47.03 -7.31
N SER A 1164 59.60 -45.71 -7.28
CA SER A 1164 60.69 -45.05 -8.03
C SER A 1164 62.09 -45.14 -7.40
N GLY A 1165 62.25 -45.89 -6.29
CA GLY A 1165 63.53 -46.09 -5.61
C GLY A 1165 64.39 -47.24 -6.16
N THR A 1166 65.36 -46.94 -7.03
CA THR A 1166 66.54 -47.81 -7.24
C THR A 1166 67.56 -47.57 -6.11
N PRO A 1167 68.32 -48.59 -5.66
CA PRO A 1167 69.11 -48.51 -4.43
C PRO A 1167 70.41 -47.71 -4.62
N ALA A 1168 70.76 -46.96 -3.57
CA ALA A 1168 71.98 -46.16 -3.49
C ALA A 1168 73.24 -47.02 -3.71
N VAL A 1169 74.04 -46.65 -4.72
CA VAL A 1169 75.44 -47.06 -4.84
C VAL A 1169 76.26 -46.14 -3.95
N THR A 1170 76.93 -46.72 -2.96
CA THR A 1170 78.04 -46.10 -2.23
C THR A 1170 79.32 -46.17 -3.08
N ASP A 1171 79.96 -45.00 -3.19
CA ASP A 1171 81.25 -44.64 -3.83
C ASP A 1171 81.39 -44.74 -5.36
#